data_AF-A0A524ABW0-F1
#
_entry.id   AF-A0A524ABW0-F1
#
_cell.length_a   1.000
_cell.length_b   1.000
_cell.length_c   1.000
_cell.angle_alpha   90.00
_cell.angle_beta   90.00
_cell.angle_gamma   90.00
#
_symmetry.space_group_name_H-M   'P 1'
#
loop_
_entity.id
_entity.type
_entity.pdbx_description
1 polymer ?
#
loop_
_entity_poly.entity_id
_entity_poly.type
_entity_poly.pdbx_seq_one_letter_code
_entity_poly.pdbx_strand_id
1 'polypeptide(L)'
;MDLGGALIGQYHIIEQTGKGGMSTVYKAYQPNLDRYVAIKVLAPDPAETKGFIARFEREAKAVAMLRHRNILTVFDYGRQGDVFYLVMEYVSGGTLRERLGWPQDLAYAVNIVSQVGDALAHAHKQGMIHRDVKPSNILMVEEDWPLLSDFGLAKMVEDSLRLTLSGASVGTPQYMSPEQAQGLAADQRSDIYSLGVVLYEAVTGRPPFGTDSPMAVILRQINEPLTPPHTLRSDLPKEMERTLLKALTKSPADRYQRMDEFLADLQEAYQLPANHNMVHRGNAQAGPKRPPAALGLAPAPVLTPRLPRRRSFPWAGVAIGLVLLLTLALTLLLFKASTALRQPFDGAQDTAPQISPTPQQVGGSPTDTVAAVPSPSTSPSTSLRAGLRTSPSATALSPTVAPSTLTVVPTAPPPQTIELRVWEADGAEMVLVPAGEFVMGSKELGDDERPAHRVYLEDFWIDRYEVTNERFARFVAATGYQTEAERRGWGWVWKGSDGSTELTTGWEEVEGADWRHPRGRSAELTKKPRSSIEGKMDHPVVLVSWNDADAYCRWAGKHLPSEAQWEKAARGPSIGSGRGRRYAWGDEFDSTKANTKESERDDTTPVGSFSPQGDSPYGASDMTGNVWEWVADWYGSDYYSQSPSSNPPGPATGTYRVLRGGSWSFDEVYALTPFRYNVKPDYTYDFAGFRCSGQ
;
A
#
# COMPACT_ATOMS: atom_id res chain seq x y z
N MET A 1 -1.72 21.31 14.45
CA MET A 1 -2.54 21.76 15.58
C MET A 1 -3.56 20.68 15.81
N ASP A 2 -3.63 20.12 17.01
CA ASP A 2 -4.73 19.23 17.41
C ASP A 2 -5.85 20.11 17.98
N LEU A 3 -7.10 19.71 17.75
CA LEU A 3 -8.32 20.43 18.11
C LEU A 3 -9.37 19.53 18.78
N GLY A 4 -9.02 18.33 19.24
CA GLY A 4 -9.92 17.46 19.99
C GLY A 4 -10.62 18.19 21.15
N GLY A 5 -11.96 18.15 21.20
CA GLY A 5 -12.77 18.86 22.19
C GLY A 5 -12.93 20.37 21.98
N ALA A 6 -12.33 20.96 20.94
CA ALA A 6 -12.48 22.38 20.63
C ALA A 6 -13.82 22.69 19.94
N LEU A 7 -14.20 23.98 19.97
CA LEU A 7 -15.36 24.49 19.23
C LEU A 7 -14.90 25.25 17.97
N ILE A 8 -15.29 24.76 16.79
CA ILE A 8 -15.16 25.50 15.53
C ILE A 8 -16.55 25.99 15.13
N GLY A 9 -16.79 27.30 15.09
CA GLY A 9 -18.11 27.87 14.81
C GLY A 9 -19.18 27.36 15.78
N GLN A 10 -20.10 26.53 15.29
CA GLN A 10 -21.16 25.87 16.06
C GLN A 10 -20.91 24.35 16.25
N TYR A 11 -19.73 23.86 15.89
CA TYR A 11 -19.42 22.44 15.74
C TYR A 11 -18.42 22.00 16.82
N HIS A 12 -18.75 20.89 17.50
CA HIS A 12 -17.94 20.31 18.57
C HIS A 12 -16.98 19.28 17.96
N ILE A 13 -15.67 19.54 18.00
CA ILE A 13 -14.67 18.63 17.43
C ILE A 13 -14.56 17.36 18.30
N ILE A 14 -14.78 16.20 17.69
CA ILE A 14 -14.74 14.89 18.34
C ILE A 14 -13.34 14.29 18.20
N GLU A 15 -12.90 14.10 16.96
CA GLU A 15 -11.66 13.36 16.63
C GLU A 15 -11.08 13.83 15.28
N GLN A 16 -9.77 13.68 15.12
CA GLN A 16 -9.07 13.95 13.85
C GLN A 16 -9.14 12.70 12.96
N THR A 17 -9.80 12.79 11.80
CA THR A 17 -10.02 11.66 10.89
C THR A 17 -9.10 11.64 9.67
N GLY A 18 -8.26 12.66 9.47
CA GLY A 18 -7.27 12.66 8.39
C GLY A 18 -6.36 13.87 8.42
N LYS A 19 -5.15 13.74 7.86
CA LYS A 19 -4.15 14.81 7.82
C LYS A 19 -3.34 14.77 6.53
N GLY A 20 -3.47 15.80 5.71
CA GLY A 20 -2.66 16.06 4.52
C GLY A 20 -1.69 17.22 4.74
N GLY A 21 -0.90 17.57 3.71
CA GLY A 21 0.19 18.55 3.82
C GLY A 21 -0.23 19.97 4.26
N MET A 22 -1.40 20.46 3.81
CA MET A 22 -1.94 21.80 4.13
C MET A 22 -3.31 21.77 4.84
N SER A 23 -3.82 20.58 5.16
CA SER A 23 -5.19 20.42 5.66
C SER A 23 -5.33 19.29 6.66
N THR A 24 -6.20 19.46 7.66
CA THR A 24 -6.56 18.44 8.64
C THR A 24 -8.07 18.27 8.66
N VAL A 25 -8.56 17.04 8.57
CA VAL A 25 -9.99 16.71 8.60
C VAL A 25 -10.34 16.19 9.99
N TYR A 26 -11.44 16.69 10.53
CA TYR A 26 -11.99 16.31 11.82
C TYR A 26 -13.42 15.82 11.65
N LYS A 27 -13.84 14.85 12.46
CA LYS A 27 -15.25 14.57 12.72
C LYS A 27 -15.72 15.51 13.82
N ALA A 28 -16.86 16.16 13.58
CA ALA A 28 -17.46 17.08 14.50
C ALA A 28 -18.95 16.77 14.68
N TYR A 29 -19.49 17.10 15.84
CA TYR A 29 -20.93 17.02 16.11
C TYR A 29 -21.56 18.42 15.97
N GLN A 30 -22.75 18.48 15.37
CA GLN A 30 -23.55 19.70 15.17
C GLN A 30 -24.82 19.64 16.05
N PRO A 31 -24.81 20.19 17.28
CA PRO A 31 -25.92 20.00 18.23
C PRO A 31 -27.28 20.48 17.70
N ASN A 32 -27.30 21.58 16.95
CA ASN A 32 -28.53 22.20 16.43
C ASN A 32 -29.28 21.33 15.40
N LEU A 33 -28.64 20.29 14.86
CA LEU A 33 -29.22 19.37 13.87
C LEU A 33 -29.01 17.88 14.23
N ASP A 34 -28.58 17.59 15.47
CA ASP A 34 -28.30 16.24 16.02
C ASP A 34 -27.60 15.30 15.03
N ARG A 35 -26.46 15.74 14.48
CA ARG A 35 -25.72 14.99 13.44
C ARG A 35 -24.22 15.18 13.51
N TYR A 36 -23.49 14.22 12.95
CA TYR A 36 -22.06 14.35 12.68
C TYR A 36 -21.82 15.01 11.31
N VAL A 37 -20.72 15.76 11.21
CA VAL A 37 -20.21 16.41 10.01
C VAL A 37 -18.69 16.26 9.96
N ALA A 38 -18.12 16.26 8.76
CA ALA A 38 -16.68 16.39 8.60
C ALA A 38 -16.29 17.88 8.49
N ILE A 39 -15.18 18.28 9.10
CA ILE A 39 -14.66 19.64 9.03
C ILE A 39 -13.23 19.59 8.52
N LYS A 40 -13.04 20.05 7.29
CA LYS A 40 -11.72 20.17 6.67
C LYS A 40 -11.14 21.54 7.02
N VAL A 41 -10.25 21.55 8.00
CA VAL A 41 -9.48 22.72 8.43
C VAL A 41 -8.29 22.92 7.48
N LEU A 42 -8.12 24.15 6.99
CA LEU A 42 -6.96 24.58 6.20
C LEU A 42 -6.11 25.56 7.02
N ALA A 43 -4.80 25.32 7.03
CA ALA A 43 -3.82 26.18 7.69
C ALA A 43 -2.82 26.71 6.62
N PRO A 44 -3.12 27.84 5.96
CA PRO A 44 -2.23 28.40 4.95
C PRO A 44 -0.93 28.93 5.56
N ASP A 45 0.13 29.00 4.76
CA ASP A 45 1.37 29.66 5.18
C ASP A 45 1.11 31.17 5.43
N PRO A 46 1.59 31.75 6.55
CA PRO A 46 1.48 33.18 6.84
C PRO A 46 1.98 34.11 5.71
N ALA A 47 2.95 33.67 4.91
CA ALA A 47 3.48 34.44 3.78
C ALA A 47 2.47 34.58 2.63
N GLU A 48 1.59 33.59 2.42
CA GLU A 48 0.67 33.54 1.27
C GLU A 48 -0.72 34.10 1.56
N THR A 49 -1.02 34.38 2.85
CA THR A 49 -2.36 34.72 3.35
C THR A 49 -3.04 35.86 2.56
N LYS A 50 -2.28 36.86 2.10
CA LYS A 50 -2.80 38.05 1.40
C LYS A 50 -3.43 37.77 0.02
N GLY A 51 -3.22 36.59 -0.57
CA GLY A 51 -3.95 36.12 -1.75
C GLY A 51 -4.90 34.96 -1.48
N PHE A 52 -4.63 34.17 -0.42
CA PHE A 52 -5.34 32.93 -0.12
C PHE A 52 -6.84 33.13 0.14
N ILE A 53 -7.23 34.13 0.94
CA ILE A 53 -8.62 34.33 1.41
C ILE A 53 -9.61 34.49 0.25
N ALA A 54 -9.29 35.37 -0.71
CA ALA A 54 -10.16 35.64 -1.85
C ALA A 54 -10.25 34.45 -2.82
N ARG A 55 -9.22 33.59 -2.87
CA ARG A 55 -9.29 32.31 -3.58
C ARG A 55 -10.16 31.30 -2.81
N PHE A 56 -9.92 31.15 -1.51
CA PHE A 56 -10.67 30.24 -0.62
C PHE A 56 -12.17 30.45 -0.73
N GLU A 57 -12.65 31.68 -0.48
CA GLU A 57 -14.08 31.96 -0.55
C GLU A 57 -14.66 31.72 -1.95
N ARG A 58 -13.90 31.97 -3.01
CA ARG A 58 -14.38 31.78 -4.39
C ARG A 58 -14.54 30.30 -4.73
N GLU A 59 -13.50 29.49 -4.49
CA GLU A 59 -13.57 28.06 -4.78
C GLU A 59 -14.58 27.36 -3.85
N ALA A 60 -14.60 27.69 -2.54
CA ALA A 60 -15.57 27.12 -1.59
C ALA A 60 -17.03 27.45 -1.95
N LYS A 61 -17.34 28.70 -2.34
CA LYS A 61 -18.67 29.08 -2.85
C LYS A 61 -19.05 28.28 -4.10
N ALA A 62 -18.10 28.02 -4.99
CA ALA A 62 -18.35 27.25 -6.22
C ALA A 62 -18.58 25.76 -5.92
N VAL A 63 -17.82 25.16 -4.99
CA VAL A 63 -18.03 23.75 -4.59
C VAL A 63 -19.38 23.57 -3.90
N ALA A 64 -19.78 24.50 -3.03
CA ALA A 64 -21.09 24.47 -2.36
C ALA A 64 -22.30 24.64 -3.30
N MET A 65 -22.08 24.99 -4.58
CA MET A 65 -23.13 25.01 -5.62
C MET A 65 -23.24 23.68 -6.38
N LEU A 66 -22.24 22.80 -6.32
CA LEU A 66 -22.32 21.47 -6.92
C LEU A 66 -23.30 20.60 -6.11
N ARG A 67 -24.23 19.95 -6.80
CA ARG A 67 -25.23 19.05 -6.20
C ARG A 67 -25.44 17.85 -7.10
N HIS A 68 -24.82 16.73 -6.74
CA HIS A 68 -24.87 15.48 -7.48
C HIS A 68 -24.78 14.29 -6.53
N ARG A 69 -25.44 13.17 -6.84
CA ARG A 69 -25.48 11.97 -5.98
C ARG A 69 -24.14 11.25 -5.76
N ASN A 70 -23.10 11.67 -6.50
CA ASN A 70 -21.72 11.17 -6.41
C ASN A 70 -20.70 12.30 -6.13
N ILE A 71 -21.13 13.44 -5.55
CA ILE A 71 -20.25 14.51 -5.06
C ILE A 71 -20.52 14.70 -3.57
N LEU A 72 -19.47 14.79 -2.76
CA LEU A 72 -19.59 15.01 -1.31
C LEU A 72 -20.26 16.36 -1.00
N THR A 73 -21.31 16.36 -0.18
CA THR A 73 -22.05 17.59 0.12
C THR A 73 -21.24 18.53 1.02
N VAL A 74 -20.90 19.73 0.53
CA VAL A 74 -20.44 20.85 1.39
C VAL A 74 -21.66 21.58 1.94
N PHE A 75 -21.78 21.63 3.27
CA PHE A 75 -22.89 22.29 3.97
C PHE A 75 -22.63 23.78 4.23
N ASP A 76 -21.38 24.13 4.56
CA ASP A 76 -21.00 25.43 5.12
C ASP A 76 -19.49 25.67 4.95
N TYR A 77 -19.02 26.91 5.05
CA TYR A 77 -17.59 27.24 5.08
C TYR A 77 -17.36 28.50 5.91
N GLY A 78 -16.22 28.60 6.59
CA GLY A 78 -15.98 29.69 7.53
C GLY A 78 -14.52 29.97 7.84
N ARG A 79 -14.32 30.94 8.74
CA ARG A 79 -13.03 31.35 9.28
C ARG A 79 -13.16 31.69 10.76
N GLN A 80 -12.20 31.24 11.57
CA GLN A 80 -12.12 31.51 13.00
C GLN A 80 -10.66 31.86 13.37
N GLY A 81 -10.40 33.13 13.67
CA GLY A 81 -9.03 33.64 13.68
C GLY A 81 -8.40 33.49 12.30
N ASP A 82 -7.20 32.91 12.24
CA ASP A 82 -6.49 32.62 10.98
C ASP A 82 -6.77 31.20 10.44
N VAL A 83 -7.67 30.45 11.10
CA VAL A 83 -8.08 29.10 10.70
C VAL A 83 -9.25 29.17 9.72
N PHE A 84 -9.09 28.56 8.55
CA PHE A 84 -10.15 28.43 7.53
C PHE A 84 -10.73 27.01 7.58
N TYR A 85 -12.02 26.85 7.31
CA TYR A 85 -12.64 25.52 7.31
C TYR A 85 -13.79 25.39 6.30
N LEU A 86 -13.95 24.18 5.75
CA LEU A 86 -15.19 23.73 5.13
C LEU A 86 -15.88 22.72 6.05
N VAL A 87 -17.20 22.77 6.09
CA VAL A 87 -18.06 21.79 6.77
C VAL A 87 -18.76 20.98 5.70
N MET A 88 -18.65 19.66 5.77
CA MET A 88 -19.14 18.74 4.77
C MET A 88 -19.77 17.50 5.41
N GLU A 89 -20.43 16.72 4.58
CA GLU A 89 -20.98 15.41 4.90
C GLU A 89 -19.89 14.48 5.49
N TYR A 90 -20.24 13.75 6.55
CA TYR A 90 -19.34 12.78 7.17
C TYR A 90 -19.63 11.40 6.59
N VAL A 91 -18.61 10.79 5.99
CA VAL A 91 -18.67 9.44 5.41
C VAL A 91 -17.75 8.53 6.22
N SER A 92 -18.26 7.38 6.65
CA SER A 92 -17.54 6.42 7.49
C SER A 92 -17.05 5.17 6.76
N GLY A 93 -17.50 4.91 5.53
CA GLY A 93 -17.18 3.68 4.75
C GLY A 93 -15.80 3.66 4.06
N GLY A 94 -14.89 4.56 4.46
CA GLY A 94 -13.52 4.66 3.94
C GLY A 94 -13.37 5.41 2.61
N THR A 95 -12.21 5.29 2.00
CA THR A 95 -11.91 5.74 0.63
C THR A 95 -11.76 4.57 -0.34
N LEU A 96 -11.83 4.84 -1.64
CA LEU A 96 -11.51 3.86 -2.67
C LEU A 96 -10.03 3.41 -2.59
N ARG A 97 -9.12 4.21 -2.01
CA ARG A 97 -7.71 3.84 -1.83
C ARG A 97 -7.55 2.63 -0.90
N GLU A 98 -8.39 2.50 0.13
CA GLU A 98 -8.40 1.34 1.04
C GLU A 98 -8.97 0.06 0.39
N ARG A 99 -9.64 0.19 -0.77
CA ARG A 99 -10.27 -0.92 -1.50
C ARG A 99 -9.50 -1.34 -2.76
N LEU A 100 -8.41 -0.66 -3.09
CA LEU A 100 -7.53 -0.95 -4.22
C LEU A 100 -6.18 -1.53 -3.75
N GLY A 101 -5.41 -2.07 -4.70
CA GLY A 101 -4.22 -2.90 -4.45
C GLY A 101 -4.33 -4.31 -5.07
N TRP A 102 -5.54 -4.69 -5.48
CA TRP A 102 -5.85 -5.94 -6.18
C TRP A 102 -6.68 -5.66 -7.44
N PRO A 103 -6.57 -6.46 -8.52
CA PRO A 103 -7.50 -6.38 -9.65
C PRO A 103 -8.95 -6.59 -9.18
N GLN A 104 -9.81 -5.63 -9.45
CA GLN A 104 -11.23 -5.68 -9.10
C GLN A 104 -12.05 -6.41 -10.18
N ASP A 105 -13.28 -6.80 -9.85
CA ASP A 105 -14.22 -7.22 -10.90
C ASP A 105 -14.47 -6.08 -11.91
N LEU A 106 -14.66 -6.42 -13.18
CA LEU A 106 -14.82 -5.43 -14.24
C LEU A 106 -16.15 -4.67 -14.14
N ALA A 107 -17.23 -5.31 -13.70
CA ALA A 107 -18.51 -4.63 -13.48
C ALA A 107 -18.41 -3.64 -12.32
N TYR A 108 -17.75 -4.03 -11.22
CA TYR A 108 -17.45 -3.12 -10.11
C TYR A 108 -16.60 -1.92 -10.54
N ALA A 109 -15.47 -2.17 -11.23
CA ALA A 109 -14.59 -1.10 -11.71
C ALA A 109 -15.31 -0.12 -12.65
N VAL A 110 -16.09 -0.63 -13.61
CA VAL A 110 -16.90 0.19 -14.52
C VAL A 110 -18.00 0.95 -13.79
N ASN A 111 -18.67 0.36 -12.79
CA ASN A 111 -19.70 1.03 -11.99
C ASN A 111 -19.12 2.23 -11.21
N ILE A 112 -18.06 2.01 -10.43
CA ILE A 112 -17.41 3.05 -9.63
C ILE A 112 -16.90 4.19 -10.53
N VAL A 113 -16.20 3.85 -11.62
CA VAL A 113 -15.66 4.85 -12.55
C VAL A 113 -16.76 5.61 -13.30
N SER A 114 -17.87 4.96 -13.65
CA SER A 114 -19.02 5.65 -14.26
C SER A 114 -19.64 6.68 -13.32
N GLN A 115 -19.89 6.30 -12.07
CA GLN A 115 -20.47 7.19 -11.05
C GLN A 115 -19.57 8.39 -10.70
N VAL A 116 -18.25 8.18 -10.63
CA VAL A 116 -17.27 9.28 -10.43
C VAL A 116 -17.14 10.14 -11.69
N GLY A 117 -17.22 9.54 -12.88
CA GLY A 117 -17.25 10.26 -14.15
C GLY A 117 -18.49 11.14 -14.30
N ASP A 118 -19.68 10.69 -13.89
CA ASP A 118 -20.91 11.50 -13.93
C ASP A 118 -20.81 12.73 -13.01
N ALA A 119 -20.19 12.57 -11.84
CA ALA A 119 -19.86 13.69 -10.94
C ALA A 119 -18.92 14.70 -11.60
N LEU A 120 -17.86 14.24 -12.27
CA LEU A 120 -16.94 15.10 -13.01
C LEU A 120 -17.63 15.78 -14.20
N ALA A 121 -18.42 15.05 -14.98
CA ALA A 121 -19.20 15.59 -16.10
C ALA A 121 -20.23 16.64 -15.65
N HIS A 122 -20.81 16.50 -14.45
CA HIS A 122 -21.67 17.51 -13.83
C HIS A 122 -20.88 18.78 -13.48
N ALA A 123 -19.70 18.65 -12.87
CA ALA A 123 -18.84 19.79 -12.51
C ALA A 123 -18.25 20.51 -13.73
N HIS A 124 -17.81 19.77 -14.75
CA HIS A 124 -17.29 20.30 -16.03
C HIS A 124 -18.34 21.18 -16.73
N LYS A 125 -19.62 20.79 -16.70
CA LYS A 125 -20.75 21.59 -17.25
C LYS A 125 -20.94 22.92 -16.51
N GLN A 126 -20.43 23.07 -15.29
CA GLN A 126 -20.42 24.32 -14.51
C GLN A 126 -19.07 25.07 -14.60
N GLY A 127 -18.12 24.60 -15.41
CA GLY A 127 -16.80 25.20 -15.57
C GLY A 127 -15.80 24.91 -14.43
N MET A 128 -16.13 23.96 -13.53
CA MET A 128 -15.21 23.48 -12.51
C MET A 128 -14.43 22.26 -13.01
N ILE A 129 -13.14 22.20 -12.69
CA ILE A 129 -12.21 21.10 -12.99
C ILE A 129 -11.67 20.60 -11.64
N HIS A 130 -11.57 19.29 -11.46
CA HIS A 130 -11.22 18.68 -10.17
C HIS A 130 -9.72 18.73 -9.85
N ARG A 131 -8.87 18.43 -10.84
CA ARG A 131 -7.39 18.45 -10.83
C ARG A 131 -6.67 17.44 -9.94
N ASP A 132 -7.32 16.93 -8.89
CA ASP A 132 -6.74 15.94 -7.97
C ASP A 132 -7.63 14.68 -7.88
N VAL A 133 -8.01 14.10 -9.03
CA VAL A 133 -8.82 12.87 -9.08
C VAL A 133 -7.93 11.67 -8.75
N LYS A 134 -8.21 10.99 -7.63
CA LYS A 134 -7.46 9.81 -7.16
C LYS A 134 -8.29 9.03 -6.13
N PRO A 135 -7.96 7.76 -5.82
CA PRO A 135 -8.78 6.91 -4.95
C PRO A 135 -8.96 7.44 -3.52
N SER A 136 -7.99 8.18 -2.97
CA SER A 136 -8.12 8.77 -1.62
C SER A 136 -9.11 9.94 -1.55
N ASN A 137 -9.48 10.50 -2.70
CA ASN A 137 -10.44 11.61 -2.79
C ASN A 137 -11.85 11.10 -3.19
N ILE A 138 -11.98 9.80 -3.45
CA ILE A 138 -13.25 9.10 -3.71
C ILE A 138 -13.62 8.40 -2.40
N LEU A 139 -14.52 9.01 -1.63
CA LEU A 139 -15.07 8.42 -0.41
C LEU A 139 -16.10 7.36 -0.78
N MET A 140 -16.23 6.33 0.04
CA MET A 140 -17.18 5.24 -0.19
C MET A 140 -18.24 5.24 0.92
N VAL A 141 -19.51 5.33 0.55
CA VAL A 141 -20.64 5.31 1.51
C VAL A 141 -21.01 3.87 1.84
N GLU A 142 -21.16 3.06 0.79
CA GLU A 142 -21.51 1.63 0.85
C GLU A 142 -20.47 0.84 0.01
N GLU A 143 -20.77 -0.39 -0.42
CA GLU A 143 -19.84 -1.16 -1.27
C GLU A 143 -19.67 -0.51 -2.65
N ASP A 144 -20.76 -0.12 -3.31
CA ASP A 144 -20.79 0.32 -4.71
C ASP A 144 -21.16 1.81 -4.91
N TRP A 145 -21.27 2.59 -3.82
CA TRP A 145 -21.63 4.02 -3.86
C TRP A 145 -20.44 4.95 -3.53
N PRO A 146 -19.78 5.53 -4.55
CA PRO A 146 -18.72 6.52 -4.37
C PRO A 146 -19.26 7.97 -4.27
N LEU A 147 -18.60 8.80 -3.45
CA LEU A 147 -18.72 10.26 -3.40
C LEU A 147 -17.36 10.91 -3.67
N LEU A 148 -17.27 11.71 -4.74
CA LEU A 148 -16.06 12.48 -5.06
C LEU A 148 -15.97 13.73 -4.16
N SER A 149 -14.84 13.88 -3.48
CA SER A 149 -14.51 14.96 -2.54
C SER A 149 -13.30 15.78 -3.00
N ASP A 150 -13.04 16.92 -2.34
CA ASP A 150 -11.84 17.75 -2.56
C ASP A 150 -11.71 18.49 -3.90
N PHE A 151 -12.83 18.68 -4.60
CA PHE A 151 -12.97 19.59 -5.73
C PHE A 151 -12.26 20.94 -5.53
N GLY A 152 -11.41 21.33 -6.49
CA GLY A 152 -10.93 22.70 -6.67
C GLY A 152 -9.93 23.24 -5.62
N LEU A 153 -9.79 22.62 -4.45
CA LEU A 153 -8.88 23.11 -3.40
C LEU A 153 -7.40 23.01 -3.80
N ALA A 154 -7.02 21.99 -4.58
CA ALA A 154 -5.64 21.81 -5.07
C ALA A 154 -5.13 23.01 -5.90
N LYS A 155 -6.01 23.64 -6.69
CA LYS A 155 -5.71 24.84 -7.51
C LYS A 155 -5.18 26.01 -6.70
N MET A 156 -5.60 26.15 -5.45
CA MET A 156 -5.12 27.21 -4.55
C MET A 156 -3.66 27.02 -4.14
N VAL A 157 -3.16 25.79 -4.24
CA VAL A 157 -1.77 25.35 -3.97
C VAL A 157 -0.96 25.26 -5.27
N GLU A 158 -1.57 24.89 -6.40
CA GLU A 158 -0.91 24.92 -7.72
C GLU A 158 -0.35 26.30 -8.07
N ASP A 159 -1.10 27.38 -7.81
CA ASP A 159 -0.62 28.77 -8.03
C ASP A 159 0.60 29.13 -7.14
N SER A 160 0.76 28.48 -5.99
CA SER A 160 1.92 28.62 -5.09
C SER A 160 3.09 27.74 -5.53
N LEU A 161 2.81 26.50 -5.95
CA LEU A 161 3.80 25.49 -6.39
C LEU A 161 4.59 25.91 -7.64
N ARG A 162 4.12 26.89 -8.42
CA ARG A 162 4.88 27.43 -9.57
C ARG A 162 6.19 28.11 -9.19
N LEU A 163 6.46 28.30 -7.89
CA LEU A 163 7.67 28.94 -7.34
C LEU A 163 8.67 27.97 -6.69
N THR A 164 8.35 26.69 -6.49
CA THR A 164 9.14 25.76 -5.66
C THR A 164 9.57 24.48 -6.38
N LEU A 165 10.52 24.61 -7.32
CA LEU A 165 11.34 23.50 -7.86
C LEU A 165 12.35 22.92 -6.82
N SER A 166 11.95 22.86 -5.55
CA SER A 166 12.82 22.72 -4.37
C SER A 166 12.36 21.64 -3.37
N GLY A 167 11.61 20.64 -3.84
CA GLY A 167 11.42 19.37 -3.12
C GLY A 167 10.41 19.34 -1.98
N ALA A 168 9.64 20.41 -1.74
CA ALA A 168 8.61 20.43 -0.70
C ALA A 168 7.27 19.87 -1.19
N SER A 169 6.77 18.81 -0.54
CA SER A 169 5.40 18.27 -0.63
C SER A 169 4.73 18.33 -2.02
N VAL A 170 5.34 17.68 -3.01
CA VAL A 170 4.57 17.19 -4.17
C VAL A 170 3.48 16.24 -3.65
N GLY A 171 2.29 16.28 -4.25
CA GLY A 171 1.18 15.38 -3.93
C GLY A 171 1.44 13.93 -4.37
N THR A 172 0.39 13.18 -4.72
CA THR A 172 0.51 11.79 -5.18
C THR A 172 0.67 11.77 -6.71
N PRO A 173 1.89 11.68 -7.29
CA PRO A 173 2.10 11.84 -8.73
C PRO A 173 1.55 10.68 -9.58
N GLN A 174 1.17 9.58 -8.94
CA GLN A 174 0.61 8.36 -9.57
C GLN A 174 -0.62 8.66 -10.45
N TYR A 175 -1.40 9.70 -10.12
CA TYR A 175 -2.63 10.09 -10.80
C TYR A 175 -2.54 11.40 -11.60
N MET A 176 -1.37 12.05 -11.58
CA MET A 176 -1.18 13.38 -12.18
C MET A 176 -1.15 13.30 -13.71
N SER A 177 -1.89 14.18 -14.38
CA SER A 177 -1.87 14.25 -15.84
C SER A 177 -0.50 14.75 -16.38
N PRO A 178 -0.08 14.37 -17.61
CA PRO A 178 1.18 14.79 -18.21
C PRO A 178 1.36 16.32 -18.24
N GLU A 179 0.29 17.06 -18.51
CA GLU A 179 0.28 18.53 -18.53
C GLU A 179 0.45 19.13 -17.12
N GLN A 180 -0.12 18.54 -16.07
CA GLN A 180 0.15 18.95 -14.69
C GLN A 180 1.58 18.61 -14.27
N ALA A 181 2.08 17.44 -14.66
CA ALA A 181 3.46 17.02 -14.43
C ALA A 181 4.48 17.98 -15.10
N GLN A 182 4.09 18.65 -16.18
CA GLN A 182 4.85 19.71 -16.86
C GLN A 182 4.60 21.13 -16.32
N GLY A 183 3.70 21.33 -15.34
CA GLY A 183 3.32 22.65 -14.84
C GLY A 183 2.52 23.52 -15.82
N LEU A 184 1.93 22.90 -16.84
CA LEU A 184 1.05 23.53 -17.83
C LEU A 184 -0.37 23.72 -17.28
N ALA A 185 -1.25 24.35 -18.06
CA ALA A 185 -2.63 24.60 -17.65
C ALA A 185 -3.48 23.33 -17.79
N ALA A 186 -3.93 22.79 -16.65
CA ALA A 186 -4.90 21.69 -16.59
C ALA A 186 -6.32 22.14 -17.02
N ASP A 187 -7.00 21.28 -17.78
CA ASP A 187 -8.41 21.43 -18.16
C ASP A 187 -9.22 20.15 -17.87
N GLN A 188 -10.48 20.06 -18.31
CA GLN A 188 -11.34 18.91 -18.05
C GLN A 188 -10.76 17.57 -18.55
N ARG A 189 -9.83 17.61 -19.52
CA ARG A 189 -9.15 16.42 -20.08
C ARG A 189 -8.02 15.92 -19.19
N SER A 190 -7.58 16.71 -18.21
CA SER A 190 -6.71 16.28 -17.13
C SER A 190 -7.48 15.36 -16.17
N ASP A 191 -8.71 15.73 -15.80
CA ASP A 191 -9.59 14.88 -14.97
C ASP A 191 -9.93 13.55 -15.68
N ILE A 192 -10.10 13.55 -17.01
CA ILE A 192 -10.28 12.33 -17.82
C ILE A 192 -9.06 11.41 -17.72
N TYR A 193 -7.84 11.95 -17.83
CA TYR A 193 -6.62 11.15 -17.68
C TYR A 193 -6.53 10.55 -16.27
N SER A 194 -6.73 11.38 -15.23
CA SER A 194 -6.66 10.94 -13.84
C SER A 194 -7.74 9.91 -13.47
N LEU A 195 -8.97 10.03 -13.98
CA LEU A 195 -10.00 8.99 -13.85
C LEU A 195 -9.64 7.73 -14.64
N GLY A 196 -9.01 7.87 -15.81
CA GLY A 196 -8.40 6.76 -16.55
C GLY A 196 -7.33 6.03 -15.74
N VAL A 197 -6.53 6.74 -14.93
CA VAL A 197 -5.56 6.11 -14.01
C VAL A 197 -6.29 5.32 -12.92
N VAL A 198 -7.37 5.86 -12.35
CA VAL A 198 -8.20 5.14 -11.36
C VAL A 198 -8.81 3.89 -11.97
N LEU A 199 -9.30 3.94 -13.22
CA LEU A 199 -9.80 2.76 -13.93
C LEU A 199 -8.68 1.73 -14.18
N TYR A 200 -7.49 2.17 -14.57
CA TYR A 200 -6.32 1.30 -14.76
C TYR A 200 -5.97 0.56 -13.45
N GLU A 201 -5.88 1.29 -12.33
CA GLU A 201 -5.60 0.71 -11.02
C GLU A 201 -6.73 -0.22 -10.55
N ALA A 202 -7.99 0.11 -10.80
CA ALA A 202 -9.12 -0.76 -10.49
C ALA A 202 -9.07 -2.07 -11.30
N VAL A 203 -8.78 -2.05 -12.60
CA VAL A 203 -8.77 -3.29 -13.40
C VAL A 203 -7.46 -4.08 -13.34
N THR A 204 -6.33 -3.48 -12.95
CA THR A 204 -5.00 -4.17 -12.90
C THR A 204 -4.39 -4.28 -11.50
N GLY A 205 -5.05 -3.72 -10.47
CA GLY A 205 -4.58 -3.70 -9.08
C GLY A 205 -3.50 -2.67 -8.75
N ARG A 206 -2.91 -1.99 -9.75
CA ARG A 206 -1.84 -1.00 -9.55
C ARG A 206 -1.91 0.17 -10.54
N PRO A 207 -1.42 1.38 -10.21
CA PRO A 207 -1.33 2.46 -11.18
C PRO A 207 -0.34 2.12 -12.31
N PRO A 208 -0.47 2.72 -13.51
CA PRO A 208 0.37 2.44 -14.67
C PRO A 208 1.83 2.88 -14.47
N PHE A 209 2.10 3.80 -13.54
CA PHE A 209 3.44 4.26 -13.20
C PHE A 209 3.64 4.29 -11.67
N GLY A 210 4.57 3.47 -11.17
CA GLY A 210 4.98 3.43 -9.76
C GLY A 210 6.50 3.33 -9.62
N THR A 211 7.05 4.00 -8.61
CA THR A 211 8.46 3.99 -8.15
C THR A 211 8.54 4.60 -6.76
N ASP A 212 9.64 4.36 -6.04
CA ASP A 212 9.92 4.93 -4.71
C ASP A 212 10.19 6.45 -4.73
N SER A 213 10.50 7.01 -5.90
CA SER A 213 10.78 8.45 -6.08
C SER A 213 9.61 9.19 -6.75
N PRO A 214 8.98 10.19 -6.09
CA PRO A 214 7.90 10.98 -6.69
C PRO A 214 8.31 11.68 -8.01
N MET A 215 9.56 12.13 -8.11
CA MET A 215 10.08 12.77 -9.33
C MET A 215 10.24 11.78 -10.49
N ALA A 216 10.54 10.51 -10.22
CA ALA A 216 10.57 9.49 -11.26
C ALA A 216 9.15 9.24 -11.81
N VAL A 217 8.13 9.14 -10.94
CA VAL A 217 6.72 9.04 -11.39
C VAL A 217 6.32 10.23 -12.27
N ILE A 218 6.67 11.47 -11.89
CA ILE A 218 6.43 12.67 -12.71
C ILE A 218 7.06 12.51 -14.11
N LEU A 219 8.33 12.13 -14.20
CA LEU A 219 9.01 11.93 -15.48
C LEU A 219 8.37 10.81 -16.33
N ARG A 220 7.82 9.77 -15.69
CA ARG A 220 7.05 8.70 -16.35
C ARG A 220 5.69 9.17 -16.87
N GLN A 221 4.95 9.96 -16.10
CA GLN A 221 3.70 10.58 -16.57
C GLN A 221 3.94 11.37 -17.86
N ILE A 222 5.06 12.08 -17.95
CA ILE A 222 5.42 12.88 -19.14
C ILE A 222 5.89 12.02 -20.32
N ASN A 223 6.87 11.12 -20.11
CA ASN A 223 7.67 10.55 -21.20
C ASN A 223 7.47 9.04 -21.43
N GLU A 224 7.11 8.26 -20.41
CA GLU A 224 7.13 6.79 -20.49
C GLU A 224 5.82 6.27 -21.14
N PRO A 225 5.89 5.34 -22.11
CA PRO A 225 4.70 4.70 -22.65
C PRO A 225 3.97 3.90 -21.57
N LEU A 226 2.65 3.76 -21.71
CA LEU A 226 1.85 2.94 -20.80
C LEU A 226 2.15 1.46 -21.03
N THR A 227 2.34 0.71 -19.94
CA THR A 227 2.14 -0.75 -19.97
C THR A 227 0.70 -1.03 -20.43
N PRO A 228 0.47 -1.84 -21.48
CA PRO A 228 -0.88 -2.14 -21.94
C PRO A 228 -1.65 -2.95 -20.87
N PRO A 229 -2.89 -2.54 -20.49
CA PRO A 229 -3.70 -3.26 -19.51
C PRO A 229 -3.76 -4.78 -19.72
N HIS A 230 -3.81 -5.28 -20.96
CA HIS A 230 -3.89 -6.71 -21.23
C HIS A 230 -2.66 -7.52 -20.80
N THR A 231 -1.49 -6.89 -20.59
CA THR A 231 -0.30 -7.58 -20.08
C THR A 231 -0.33 -7.77 -18.56
N LEU A 232 -1.24 -7.09 -17.87
CA LEU A 232 -1.49 -7.25 -16.43
C LEU A 232 -2.82 -7.99 -16.15
N ARG A 233 -3.76 -7.93 -17.10
CA ARG A 233 -5.07 -8.57 -17.01
C ARG A 233 -5.52 -9.09 -18.38
N SER A 234 -5.30 -10.38 -18.62
CA SER A 234 -5.49 -10.99 -19.95
C SER A 234 -6.95 -11.25 -20.36
N ASP A 235 -7.89 -11.27 -19.41
CA ASP A 235 -9.34 -11.37 -19.67
C ASP A 235 -9.98 -10.03 -20.09
N LEU A 236 -9.26 -8.91 -19.96
CA LEU A 236 -9.80 -7.58 -20.22
C LEU A 236 -10.27 -7.45 -21.69
N PRO A 237 -11.53 -7.07 -21.96
CA PRO A 237 -12.02 -6.92 -23.33
C PRO A 237 -11.22 -5.90 -24.14
N LYS A 238 -10.91 -6.22 -25.40
CA LYS A 238 -10.09 -5.36 -26.28
C LYS A 238 -10.62 -3.93 -26.42
N GLU A 239 -11.94 -3.75 -26.46
CA GLU A 239 -12.55 -2.41 -26.56
C GLU A 239 -12.50 -1.66 -25.21
N MET A 240 -12.46 -2.38 -24.08
CA MET A 240 -12.26 -1.81 -22.74
C MET A 240 -10.82 -1.30 -22.60
N GLU A 241 -9.83 -2.10 -23.00
CA GLU A 241 -8.43 -1.65 -23.08
C GLU A 241 -8.28 -0.44 -24.01
N ARG A 242 -8.88 -0.48 -25.21
CA ARG A 242 -8.83 0.63 -26.18
C ARG A 242 -9.41 1.94 -25.62
N THR A 243 -10.53 1.85 -24.91
CA THR A 243 -11.17 2.99 -24.24
C THR A 243 -10.26 3.55 -23.15
N LEU A 244 -9.69 2.68 -22.32
CA LEU A 244 -8.75 3.04 -21.25
C LEU A 244 -7.48 3.71 -21.79
N LEU A 245 -6.86 3.16 -22.84
CA LEU A 245 -5.66 3.73 -23.48
C LEU A 245 -5.95 5.07 -24.17
N LYS A 246 -7.16 5.27 -24.71
CA LYS A 246 -7.60 6.56 -25.28
C LYS A 246 -7.78 7.62 -24.18
N ALA A 247 -8.29 7.27 -23.01
CA ALA A 247 -8.35 8.19 -21.85
C ALA A 247 -6.95 8.55 -21.33
N LEU A 248 -6.02 7.58 -21.32
CA LEU A 248 -4.64 7.74 -20.85
C LEU A 248 -3.65 8.25 -21.93
N THR A 249 -4.12 8.65 -23.11
CA THR A 249 -3.23 9.13 -24.17
C THR A 249 -2.50 10.41 -23.74
N LYS A 250 -1.17 10.46 -23.92
CA LYS A 250 -0.33 11.51 -23.33
C LYS A 250 -0.71 12.93 -23.77
N SER A 251 -1.02 13.13 -25.05
CA SER A 251 -1.51 14.41 -25.61
C SER A 251 -2.99 14.65 -25.25
N PRO A 252 -3.34 15.77 -24.59
CA PRO A 252 -4.75 16.11 -24.31
C PRO A 252 -5.61 16.29 -25.57
N ALA A 253 -5.02 16.59 -26.73
CA ALA A 253 -5.75 16.74 -28.00
C ALA A 253 -6.24 15.41 -28.57
N ASP A 254 -5.60 14.29 -28.18
CA ASP A 254 -5.85 12.95 -28.72
C ASP A 254 -6.65 12.06 -27.73
N ARG A 255 -6.89 12.55 -26.50
CA ARG A 255 -7.84 11.97 -25.53
C ARG A 255 -9.29 12.19 -25.95
N TYR A 256 -10.23 11.62 -25.20
CA TYR A 256 -11.59 12.17 -25.10
C TYR A 256 -11.55 13.67 -24.78
N GLN A 257 -12.38 14.46 -25.45
CA GLN A 257 -12.43 15.90 -25.22
C GLN A 257 -13.45 16.27 -24.14
N ARG A 258 -14.39 15.35 -23.82
CA ARG A 258 -15.39 15.50 -22.76
C ARG A 258 -15.54 14.22 -21.94
N MET A 259 -15.92 14.36 -20.67
CA MET A 259 -16.14 13.21 -19.77
C MET A 259 -17.33 12.33 -20.20
N ASP A 260 -18.38 12.91 -20.78
CA ASP A 260 -19.53 12.13 -21.29
C ASP A 260 -19.21 11.33 -22.57
N GLU A 261 -18.20 11.72 -23.35
CA GLU A 261 -17.65 10.90 -24.44
C GLU A 261 -16.91 9.66 -23.91
N PHE A 262 -16.13 9.82 -22.82
CA PHE A 262 -15.40 8.72 -22.19
C PHE A 262 -16.34 7.69 -21.57
N LEU A 263 -17.38 8.14 -20.86
CA LEU A 263 -18.36 7.23 -20.25
C LEU A 263 -19.23 6.49 -21.27
N ALA A 264 -19.53 7.10 -22.42
CA ALA A 264 -20.24 6.42 -23.50
C ALA A 264 -19.43 5.25 -24.08
N ASP A 265 -18.17 5.50 -24.47
CA ASP A 265 -17.27 4.45 -24.96
C ASP A 265 -17.02 3.38 -23.87
N LEU A 266 -16.93 3.76 -22.58
CA LEU A 266 -16.73 2.84 -21.45
C LEU A 266 -17.92 1.89 -21.26
N GLN A 267 -19.14 2.40 -21.31
CA GLN A 267 -20.36 1.60 -21.17
C GLN A 267 -20.61 0.73 -22.41
N GLU A 268 -20.32 1.21 -23.62
CA GLU A 268 -20.37 0.39 -24.84
C GLU A 268 -19.34 -0.74 -24.78
N ALA A 269 -18.08 -0.44 -24.42
CA ALA A 269 -17.01 -1.41 -24.28
C ALA A 269 -17.27 -2.49 -23.21
N TYR A 270 -18.06 -2.17 -22.18
CA TYR A 270 -18.50 -3.12 -21.16
C TYR A 270 -19.70 -3.99 -21.62
N GLN A 271 -20.65 -3.41 -22.38
CA GLN A 271 -21.85 -4.12 -22.85
C GLN A 271 -21.61 -4.98 -24.12
N LEU A 272 -20.52 -4.74 -24.86
CA LEU A 272 -20.14 -5.58 -25.99
C LEU A 272 -19.72 -6.99 -25.53
N PRO A 273 -20.44 -8.07 -25.94
CA PRO A 273 -20.09 -9.42 -25.52
C PRO A 273 -18.75 -9.85 -26.12
N ALA A 274 -17.87 -10.45 -25.32
CA ALA A 274 -16.48 -10.83 -25.66
C ALA A 274 -16.32 -11.85 -26.82
N ASN A 275 -17.42 -12.26 -27.47
CA ASN A 275 -17.49 -13.25 -28.54
C ASN A 275 -17.14 -12.68 -29.93
N HIS A 276 -15.96 -12.07 -30.08
CA HIS A 276 -15.40 -11.69 -31.40
C HIS A 276 -14.02 -12.29 -31.71
N ASN A 277 -13.64 -13.36 -30.99
CA ASN A 277 -12.41 -14.12 -31.20
C ASN A 277 -12.67 -15.59 -31.66
N MET A 278 -13.85 -15.92 -32.22
CA MET A 278 -14.11 -17.24 -32.84
C MET A 278 -14.57 -17.14 -34.30
N VAL A 279 -13.61 -16.92 -35.21
CA VAL A 279 -13.76 -17.20 -36.64
C VAL A 279 -12.76 -18.28 -37.04
N HIS A 280 -13.16 -19.55 -36.88
CA HIS A 280 -12.85 -20.72 -37.73
C HIS A 280 -12.82 -22.04 -36.93
N ARG A 281 -14.00 -22.69 -36.83
CA ARG A 281 -14.15 -24.13 -37.05
C ARG A 281 -15.62 -24.43 -37.29
N GLY A 282 -15.95 -24.85 -38.50
CA GLY A 282 -17.30 -25.29 -38.84
C GLY A 282 -17.41 -26.80 -38.69
N ASN A 283 -18.51 -27.28 -38.10
CA ASN A 283 -19.31 -28.29 -38.77
C ASN A 283 -20.77 -28.20 -38.34
N ALA A 284 -21.67 -28.75 -39.16
CA ALA A 284 -23.11 -28.59 -38.97
C ALA A 284 -23.76 -29.79 -38.25
N GLN A 285 -24.84 -29.52 -37.52
CA GLN A 285 -26.04 -30.36 -37.50
C GLN A 285 -27.26 -29.54 -37.05
N ALA A 286 -28.47 -30.01 -37.39
CA ALA A 286 -29.71 -29.23 -37.27
C ALA A 286 -30.86 -30.03 -36.64
N GLY A 287 -31.74 -29.33 -35.91
CA GLY A 287 -32.99 -29.83 -35.34
C GLY A 287 -34.22 -29.05 -35.86
N PRO A 288 -35.44 -29.65 -35.88
CA PRO A 288 -36.53 -29.18 -36.74
C PRO A 288 -37.51 -28.16 -36.12
N LYS A 289 -38.26 -27.47 -37.00
CA LYS A 289 -39.28 -26.45 -36.72
C LYS A 289 -40.68 -27.04 -36.47
N ARG A 290 -41.59 -26.25 -35.87
CA ARG A 290 -43.00 -26.18 -36.36
C ARG A 290 -43.69 -24.80 -36.09
N PRO A 291 -44.27 -24.14 -37.12
CA PRO A 291 -45.18 -22.97 -37.04
C PRO A 291 -46.67 -23.43 -37.08
N PRO A 292 -47.75 -22.62 -37.30
CA PRO A 292 -47.90 -21.19 -37.70
C PRO A 292 -48.86 -20.37 -36.75
N ALA A 293 -49.43 -19.19 -37.03
CA ALA A 293 -49.62 -18.35 -38.25
C ALA A 293 -49.66 -16.83 -37.89
N ALA A 294 -49.16 -15.90 -38.73
CA ALA A 294 -49.85 -15.10 -39.78
C ALA A 294 -50.84 -14.04 -39.24
N LEU A 295 -51.03 -12.84 -39.83
CA LEU A 295 -50.65 -12.31 -41.15
C LEU A 295 -50.65 -10.75 -41.11
N GLY A 296 -49.74 -10.03 -41.79
CA GLY A 296 -49.74 -8.55 -41.85
C GLY A 296 -48.68 -7.93 -42.78
N LEU A 297 -49.12 -7.13 -43.77
CA LEU A 297 -48.37 -6.68 -44.96
C LEU A 297 -47.12 -5.81 -44.70
N ALA A 298 -46.22 -5.77 -45.70
CA ALA A 298 -45.06 -4.88 -45.78
C ALA A 298 -45.04 -4.03 -47.08
N PRO A 299 -44.39 -2.85 -47.11
CA PRO A 299 -44.09 -2.08 -48.32
C PRO A 299 -42.69 -2.37 -48.92
N ALA A 300 -42.44 -1.86 -50.13
CA ALA A 300 -41.29 -2.16 -50.98
C ALA A 300 -40.01 -1.32 -50.71
N PRO A 301 -38.81 -1.77 -51.15
CA PRO A 301 -37.55 -1.06 -50.90
C PRO A 301 -37.34 0.18 -51.79
N VAL A 302 -36.73 1.22 -51.24
CA VAL A 302 -36.33 2.45 -51.95
C VAL A 302 -34.90 2.31 -52.48
N LEU A 303 -34.68 2.60 -53.76
CA LEU A 303 -33.33 2.69 -54.33
C LEU A 303 -32.63 3.98 -53.87
N THR A 304 -31.41 3.84 -53.34
CA THR A 304 -30.49 4.97 -53.11
C THR A 304 -29.50 5.13 -54.28
N PRO A 305 -29.15 6.37 -54.69
CA PRO A 305 -28.30 6.61 -55.85
C PRO A 305 -26.80 6.39 -55.53
N ARG A 306 -26.05 5.86 -56.50
CA ARG A 306 -24.59 5.73 -56.42
C ARG A 306 -23.90 7.10 -56.63
N LEU A 307 -23.14 7.56 -55.65
CA LEU A 307 -22.25 8.72 -55.78
C LEU A 307 -20.86 8.32 -56.36
N PRO A 308 -20.14 9.26 -57.00
CA PRO A 308 -19.00 8.93 -57.86
C PRO A 308 -17.69 8.64 -57.12
N ARG A 309 -16.93 7.69 -57.67
CA ARG A 309 -15.60 7.24 -57.19
C ARG A 309 -14.55 8.33 -57.38
N ARG A 310 -14.24 9.10 -56.34
CA ARG A 310 -13.16 10.11 -56.35
C ARG A 310 -11.79 9.47 -56.67
N ARG A 311 -11.01 10.12 -57.53
CA ARG A 311 -9.59 9.80 -57.78
C ARG A 311 -8.73 10.32 -56.63
N SER A 312 -7.78 9.52 -56.17
CA SER A 312 -6.77 9.92 -55.17
C SER A 312 -5.67 10.78 -55.80
N PHE A 313 -5.41 11.95 -55.23
CA PHE A 313 -4.27 12.80 -55.57
C PHE A 313 -3.09 12.47 -54.63
N PRO A 314 -1.84 12.36 -55.10
CA PRO A 314 -0.74 11.83 -54.28
C PRO A 314 -0.10 12.89 -53.36
N TRP A 315 -0.47 12.89 -52.08
CA TRP A 315 0.08 13.82 -51.06
C TRP A 315 1.57 13.58 -50.72
N ALA A 316 2.12 12.41 -51.04
CA ALA A 316 3.48 12.01 -50.65
C ALA A 316 4.57 13.00 -51.12
N GLY A 317 4.43 13.58 -52.32
CA GLY A 317 5.41 14.55 -52.83
C GLY A 317 5.48 15.85 -52.02
N VAL A 318 4.36 16.29 -51.43
CA VAL A 318 4.30 17.51 -50.61
C VAL A 318 4.97 17.28 -49.25
N ALA A 319 4.75 16.12 -48.64
CA ALA A 319 5.39 15.74 -47.38
C ALA A 319 6.92 15.65 -47.51
N ILE A 320 7.42 15.03 -48.58
CA ILE A 320 8.87 14.92 -48.85
C ILE A 320 9.49 16.32 -49.06
N GLY A 321 8.82 17.22 -49.80
CA GLY A 321 9.28 18.59 -49.99
C GLY A 321 9.39 19.40 -48.67
N LEU A 322 8.42 19.23 -47.77
CA LEU A 322 8.43 19.89 -46.44
C LEU A 322 9.58 19.38 -45.56
N VAL A 323 9.85 18.07 -45.54
CA VAL A 323 10.96 17.49 -44.77
C VAL A 323 12.32 18.00 -45.29
N LEU A 324 12.50 18.08 -46.62
CA LEU A 324 13.72 18.62 -47.23
C LEU A 324 13.93 20.12 -46.94
N LEU A 325 12.86 20.92 -46.87
CA LEU A 325 12.94 22.32 -46.48
C LEU A 325 13.30 22.49 -44.99
N LEU A 326 12.74 21.67 -44.10
CA LEU A 326 13.03 21.70 -42.67
C LEU A 326 14.46 21.28 -42.35
N THR A 327 15.00 20.24 -43.00
CA THR A 327 16.40 19.82 -42.82
C THR A 327 17.38 20.84 -43.38
N LEU A 328 17.07 21.50 -44.50
CA LEU A 328 17.87 22.60 -45.03
C LEU A 328 17.86 23.83 -44.11
N ALA A 329 16.70 24.18 -43.53
CA ALA A 329 16.61 25.26 -42.56
C ALA A 329 17.42 24.97 -41.28
N LEU A 330 17.34 23.76 -40.75
CA LEU A 330 18.07 23.35 -39.53
C LEU A 330 19.60 23.34 -39.76
N THR A 331 20.07 22.80 -40.89
CA THR A 331 21.50 22.77 -41.22
C THR A 331 22.08 24.16 -41.43
N LEU A 332 21.35 25.09 -42.06
CA LEU A 332 21.76 26.51 -42.17
C LEU A 332 21.83 27.20 -40.79
N LEU A 333 20.94 26.86 -39.86
CA LEU A 333 20.89 27.43 -38.52
C LEU A 333 22.06 26.92 -37.65
N LEU A 334 22.36 25.63 -37.72
CA LEU A 334 23.55 25.03 -37.08
C LEU A 334 24.86 25.59 -37.68
N PHE A 335 24.91 25.80 -39.00
CA PHE A 335 26.08 26.41 -39.64
C PHE A 335 26.33 27.83 -39.12
N LYS A 336 25.29 28.67 -39.02
CA LYS A 336 25.39 30.01 -38.42
C LYS A 336 25.89 29.98 -36.96
N ALA A 337 25.39 29.05 -36.14
CA ALA A 337 25.87 28.86 -34.77
C ALA A 337 27.36 28.49 -34.74
N SER A 338 27.81 27.60 -35.62
CA SER A 338 29.22 27.21 -35.71
C SER A 338 30.15 28.37 -36.11
N THR A 339 29.68 29.30 -36.95
CA THR A 339 30.45 30.50 -37.32
C THR A 339 30.50 31.56 -36.22
N ALA A 340 29.49 31.64 -35.36
CA ALA A 340 29.46 32.59 -34.24
C ALA A 340 30.47 32.24 -33.14
N LEU A 341 30.85 30.96 -33.01
CA LEU A 341 31.83 30.45 -32.06
C LEU A 341 33.30 30.58 -32.55
N ARG A 342 33.54 31.30 -33.66
CA ARG A 342 34.89 31.57 -34.20
C ARG A 342 35.15 33.07 -34.36
N GLN A 343 35.31 33.76 -33.23
CA GLN A 343 36.11 35.00 -33.19
C GLN A 343 37.37 34.76 -32.35
N PRO A 344 38.55 35.21 -32.81
CA PRO A 344 39.79 35.11 -32.02
C PRO A 344 39.78 36.15 -30.90
N PHE A 345 40.33 35.77 -29.75
CA PHE A 345 40.67 36.72 -28.69
C PHE A 345 42.08 37.25 -28.93
N ASP A 346 42.21 38.55 -29.17
CA ASP A 346 43.49 39.27 -29.14
C ASP A 346 43.83 39.75 -27.72
N GLY A 347 45.13 39.92 -27.44
CA GLY A 347 45.61 40.66 -26.26
C GLY A 347 46.00 39.79 -25.06
N ALA A 348 47.24 39.32 -25.05
CA ALA A 348 47.93 38.85 -23.84
C ALA A 348 48.93 39.91 -23.35
N GLN A 349 49.14 40.00 -22.04
CA GLN A 349 50.46 40.37 -21.49
C GLN A 349 50.63 39.89 -20.04
N ASP A 350 51.78 39.26 -19.76
CA ASP A 350 52.15 38.72 -18.45
C ASP A 350 52.67 39.77 -17.46
N THR A 351 52.65 39.43 -16.17
CA THR A 351 53.89 39.52 -15.35
C THR A 351 53.82 38.61 -14.12
N ALA A 352 54.97 38.09 -13.68
CA ALA A 352 55.09 37.04 -12.65
C ALA A 352 55.49 37.59 -11.26
N PRO A 353 55.22 36.86 -10.16
CA PRO A 353 55.57 37.29 -8.79
C PRO A 353 56.97 36.82 -8.34
N GLN A 354 57.77 37.70 -7.72
CA GLN A 354 59.01 37.33 -7.00
C GLN A 354 59.37 38.24 -5.80
N ILE A 355 59.65 37.58 -4.65
CA ILE A 355 60.78 37.80 -3.71
C ILE A 355 60.89 39.12 -2.89
N SER A 356 60.65 39.01 -1.56
CA SER A 356 61.48 39.39 -0.36
C SER A 356 62.14 40.81 -0.24
N PRO A 357 62.74 41.25 0.91
CA PRO A 357 63.12 40.53 2.17
C PRO A 357 62.92 41.25 3.54
N THR A 358 63.32 40.56 4.63
CA THR A 358 63.52 41.02 6.04
C THR A 358 64.90 41.70 6.25
N PRO A 359 65.21 42.43 7.37
CA PRO A 359 65.43 41.91 8.76
C PRO A 359 64.65 42.68 9.88
N GLN A 360 64.35 42.16 11.08
CA GLN A 360 65.16 41.62 12.23
C GLN A 360 65.82 42.74 13.09
N GLN A 361 65.94 42.73 14.43
CA GLN A 361 65.66 41.79 15.58
C GLN A 361 64.70 42.48 16.61
N VAL A 362 64.51 42.23 17.92
CA VAL A 362 65.03 41.42 19.09
C VAL A 362 63.79 41.27 20.06
N GLY A 363 63.58 40.42 21.10
CA GLY A 363 64.30 39.38 21.86
C GLY A 363 64.49 39.75 23.36
N GLY A 364 64.13 38.96 24.40
CA GLY A 364 63.39 37.68 24.46
C GLY A 364 63.35 36.99 25.86
N SER A 365 62.65 35.85 25.93
CA SER A 365 62.83 34.66 26.83
C SER A 365 62.58 34.73 28.36
N PRO A 366 62.41 33.56 29.04
CA PRO A 366 61.98 32.20 28.61
C PRO A 366 60.60 31.85 29.29
N THR A 367 60.12 30.66 29.69
CA THR A 367 60.54 29.22 29.82
C THR A 367 59.28 28.37 30.07
N ASP A 368 59.13 27.05 29.82
CA ASP A 368 59.34 26.26 28.58
C ASP A 368 58.40 25.01 28.60
N THR A 369 58.70 23.91 27.89
CA THR A 369 57.68 23.02 27.25
C THR A 369 57.93 21.49 27.39
N VAL A 370 57.00 20.65 26.86
CA VAL A 370 57.13 19.19 26.50
C VAL A 370 56.78 18.15 27.61
N ALA A 371 56.60 16.87 27.23
CA ALA A 371 55.83 15.83 27.96
C ALA A 371 56.39 14.38 27.86
N ALA A 372 55.72 13.44 28.56
CA ALA A 372 55.56 11.98 28.31
C ALA A 372 56.30 10.92 29.18
N VAL A 373 55.72 9.69 29.20
CA VAL A 373 56.20 8.34 29.67
C VAL A 373 56.26 8.06 31.23
N PRO A 374 56.39 6.80 31.77
CA PRO A 374 55.36 6.24 32.68
C PRO A 374 55.81 5.44 33.96
N SER A 375 54.83 4.86 34.69
CA SER A 375 54.93 3.70 35.65
C SER A 375 55.60 3.94 37.04
N PRO A 376 55.56 2.98 38.03
CA PRO A 376 54.42 2.21 38.58
C PRO A 376 54.42 2.05 40.15
N SER A 377 53.37 1.42 40.74
CA SER A 377 53.34 0.72 42.07
C SER A 377 53.53 1.58 43.36
N THR A 378 53.24 1.18 44.63
CA THR A 378 52.74 -0.07 45.28
C THR A 378 51.92 0.23 46.56
N SER A 379 51.28 -0.79 47.19
CA SER A 379 50.51 -0.75 48.47
C SER A 379 51.38 -0.59 49.75
N PRO A 380 50.80 -0.43 50.97
CA PRO A 380 50.42 -1.61 51.78
C PRO A 380 49.23 -1.50 52.79
N SER A 381 48.40 -2.56 52.79
CA SER A 381 48.03 -3.47 53.92
C SER A 381 47.66 -3.01 55.36
N THR A 382 46.68 -3.74 55.93
CA THR A 382 46.42 -4.00 57.39
C THR A 382 45.96 -2.81 58.26
N SER A 383 45.17 -2.94 59.35
CA SER A 383 44.79 -4.03 60.29
C SER A 383 43.63 -3.52 61.20
N LEU A 384 43.00 -4.22 62.18
CA LEU A 384 42.65 -5.64 62.47
C LEU A 384 41.86 -5.66 63.82
N ARG A 385 40.87 -6.57 64.00
CA ARG A 385 40.15 -6.92 65.26
C ARG A 385 39.23 -5.83 65.90
N ALA A 386 38.39 -6.15 66.90
CA ALA A 386 37.47 -7.30 67.13
C ALA A 386 36.69 -7.19 68.47
N GLY A 387 35.43 -7.63 68.48
CA GLY A 387 34.67 -8.06 69.67
C GLY A 387 34.19 -6.95 70.64
N LEU A 388 33.40 -7.23 71.68
CA LEU A 388 32.50 -8.36 72.01
C LEU A 388 31.79 -8.01 73.36
N ARG A 389 30.60 -8.59 73.65
CA ARG A 389 29.72 -8.46 74.86
C ARG A 389 28.51 -7.53 74.67
N THR A 390 27.32 -7.71 75.29
CA THR A 390 26.66 -8.87 75.96
C THR A 390 25.13 -8.61 76.02
N SER A 391 24.31 -9.67 76.11
CA SER A 391 22.84 -9.64 76.35
C SER A 391 22.48 -9.33 77.84
N PRO A 392 21.19 -9.29 78.29
CA PRO A 392 19.91 -9.47 77.58
C PRO A 392 18.75 -8.50 77.99
N SER A 393 17.56 -8.72 77.40
CA SER A 393 16.19 -8.46 77.92
C SER A 393 15.72 -7.05 78.34
N ALA A 394 14.68 -6.54 77.66
CA ALA A 394 13.37 -6.23 78.25
C ALA A 394 12.30 -5.92 77.17
N THR A 395 11.02 -6.13 77.49
CA THR A 395 9.86 -5.86 76.61
C THR A 395 9.15 -4.57 77.01
N ALA A 396 8.80 -3.69 76.07
CA ALA A 396 7.50 -2.97 76.00
C ALA A 396 7.39 -1.92 74.88
N LEU A 397 6.28 -1.98 74.14
CA LEU A 397 5.51 -0.89 73.50
C LEU A 397 6.15 0.01 72.42
N SER A 398 5.38 0.24 71.35
CA SER A 398 5.68 1.13 70.22
C SER A 398 5.42 2.61 70.52
N PRO A 399 5.87 3.52 69.64
CA PRO A 399 4.88 4.14 68.75
C PRO A 399 5.21 4.05 67.25
N THR A 400 4.19 4.30 66.44
CA THR A 400 4.19 4.21 64.97
C THR A 400 5.19 5.14 64.28
N VAL A 401 5.94 4.61 63.31
CA VAL A 401 6.63 5.37 62.27
C VAL A 401 6.15 4.84 60.92
N ALA A 402 5.94 5.73 59.94
CA ALA A 402 5.44 5.34 58.62
C ALA A 402 6.46 4.46 57.86
N PRO A 403 6.02 3.46 57.09
CA PRO A 403 6.91 2.67 56.26
C PRO A 403 7.43 3.51 55.09
N SER A 404 8.74 3.76 55.05
CA SER A 404 9.41 4.28 53.86
C SER A 404 9.12 3.35 52.68
N THR A 405 8.62 3.90 51.57
CA THR A 405 8.40 3.13 50.34
C THR A 405 9.74 2.64 49.79
N LEU A 406 10.02 1.35 50.01
CA LEU A 406 11.12 0.67 49.33
C LEU A 406 10.83 0.69 47.83
N THR A 407 11.70 1.35 47.05
CA THR A 407 11.67 1.28 45.59
C THR A 407 12.00 -0.16 45.18
N VAL A 408 10.98 -0.97 44.95
CA VAL A 408 11.15 -2.31 44.38
C VAL A 408 11.67 -2.13 42.96
N VAL A 409 12.98 -2.32 42.78
CA VAL A 409 13.56 -2.55 41.46
C VAL A 409 12.82 -3.76 40.87
N PRO A 410 12.22 -3.66 39.67
CA PRO A 410 11.53 -4.80 39.07
C PRO A 410 12.51 -5.95 38.90
N THR A 411 12.35 -6.98 39.73
CA THR A 411 13.07 -8.24 39.55
C THR A 411 12.69 -8.79 38.20
N ALA A 412 13.67 -9.09 37.34
CA ALA A 412 13.40 -9.70 36.05
C ALA A 412 12.54 -10.96 36.26
N PRO A 413 11.50 -11.20 35.44
CA PRO A 413 10.71 -12.42 35.58
C PRO A 413 11.63 -13.63 35.45
N PRO A 414 11.37 -14.73 36.19
CA PRO A 414 12.17 -15.94 36.06
C PRO A 414 12.16 -16.41 34.60
N PRO A 415 13.26 -17.00 34.10
CA PRO A 415 13.34 -17.46 32.71
C PRO A 415 12.19 -18.43 32.44
N GLN A 416 11.34 -18.09 31.48
CA GLN A 416 10.20 -18.93 31.11
C GLN A 416 10.74 -20.21 30.47
N THR A 417 10.38 -21.35 31.05
CA THR A 417 10.67 -22.65 30.45
C THR A 417 9.74 -22.82 29.25
N ILE A 418 10.32 -22.90 28.05
CA ILE A 418 9.56 -23.24 26.84
C ILE A 418 9.12 -24.70 26.97
N GLU A 419 7.81 -24.93 27.02
CA GLU A 419 7.24 -26.28 27.04
C GLU A 419 6.92 -26.71 25.60
N LEU A 420 7.38 -27.90 25.23
CA LEU A 420 7.28 -28.46 23.88
C LEU A 420 6.52 -29.79 23.91
N ARG A 421 5.56 -29.99 23.00
CA ARG A 421 4.95 -31.29 22.73
C ARG A 421 5.05 -31.63 21.23
N VAL A 422 5.25 -32.90 20.90
CA VAL A 422 5.04 -33.37 19.52
C VAL A 422 3.61 -33.82 19.38
N TRP A 423 2.89 -33.27 18.41
CA TRP A 423 1.49 -33.61 18.15
C TRP A 423 1.38 -34.88 17.30
N GLU A 424 0.70 -35.90 17.81
CA GLU A 424 0.74 -37.26 17.24
C GLU A 424 0.17 -37.36 15.81
N ALA A 425 -0.80 -36.51 15.45
CA ALA A 425 -1.52 -36.60 14.18
C ALA A 425 -0.68 -36.21 12.95
N ASP A 426 0.22 -35.22 13.07
CA ASP A 426 1.03 -34.70 11.97
C ASP A 426 2.54 -34.68 12.24
N GLY A 427 2.96 -34.88 13.50
CA GLY A 427 4.35 -34.80 13.92
C GLY A 427 4.87 -33.36 14.00
N ALA A 428 3.99 -32.37 14.26
CA ALA A 428 4.43 -31.02 14.55
C ALA A 428 4.94 -30.88 15.99
N GLU A 429 6.09 -30.21 16.16
CA GLU A 429 6.47 -29.66 17.46
C GLU A 429 5.62 -28.41 17.72
N MET A 430 4.92 -28.38 18.86
CA MET A 430 4.10 -27.25 19.31
C MET A 430 4.69 -26.66 20.59
N VAL A 431 4.59 -25.34 20.74
CA VAL A 431 4.93 -24.63 21.99
C VAL A 431 3.67 -24.30 22.78
N LEU A 432 3.77 -24.33 24.11
CA LEU A 432 2.71 -23.84 24.99
C LEU A 432 2.80 -22.31 25.13
N VAL A 433 1.76 -21.60 24.71
CA VAL A 433 1.56 -20.19 25.04
C VAL A 433 0.70 -20.12 26.31
N PRO A 434 1.23 -19.65 27.45
CA PRO A 434 0.53 -19.68 28.73
C PRO A 434 -0.61 -18.65 28.83
N ALA A 435 -1.62 -18.96 29.64
CA ALA A 435 -2.75 -18.09 29.94
C ALA A 435 -2.31 -16.71 30.47
N GLY A 436 -3.05 -15.66 30.12
CA GLY A 436 -2.76 -14.29 30.57
C GLY A 436 -3.04 -13.19 29.54
N GLU A 437 -2.94 -11.94 30.01
CA GLU A 437 -3.09 -10.73 29.20
C GLU A 437 -1.88 -10.44 28.28
N PHE A 438 -2.17 -9.87 27.12
CA PHE A 438 -1.23 -9.08 26.33
C PHE A 438 -1.92 -7.83 25.75
N VAL A 439 -1.13 -6.90 25.21
CA VAL A 439 -1.64 -5.77 24.42
C VAL A 439 -1.66 -6.17 22.95
N MET A 440 -2.86 -6.26 22.38
CA MET A 440 -3.10 -6.55 20.97
C MET A 440 -3.12 -5.23 20.17
N GLY A 441 -2.62 -5.25 18.94
CA GLY A 441 -2.63 -4.10 18.01
C GLY A 441 -1.56 -3.03 18.31
N SER A 442 -1.77 -1.81 17.83
CA SER A 442 -0.80 -0.72 17.86
C SER A 442 -1.42 0.66 18.12
N LYS A 443 -0.58 1.62 18.53
CA LYS A 443 -0.90 3.05 18.54
C LYS A 443 -0.06 3.84 17.52
N GLU A 444 0.82 3.14 16.80
CA GLU A 444 1.89 3.69 15.96
C GLU A 444 1.76 3.28 14.48
N LEU A 445 0.81 2.39 14.16
CA LEU A 445 0.54 1.89 12.81
C LEU A 445 -0.81 2.42 12.29
N GLY A 446 -1.37 1.78 11.28
CA GLY A 446 -2.60 2.20 10.62
C GLY A 446 -3.83 2.05 11.50
N ASP A 447 -4.98 2.50 11.00
CA ASP A 447 -6.23 2.41 11.75
C ASP A 447 -6.71 0.95 11.91
N ASP A 448 -6.33 0.04 11.00
CA ASP A 448 -6.61 -1.39 11.09
C ASP A 448 -5.97 -2.08 12.32
N GLU A 449 -4.85 -1.56 12.82
CA GLU A 449 -4.21 -2.01 14.07
C GLU A 449 -4.70 -1.26 15.32
N ARG A 450 -5.62 -0.29 15.20
CA ARG A 450 -6.04 0.60 16.29
C ARG A 450 -7.46 0.26 16.78
N PRO A 451 -7.74 0.44 18.10
CA PRO A 451 -6.82 0.81 19.16
C PRO A 451 -5.96 -0.38 19.64
N ALA A 452 -4.75 -0.09 20.12
CA ALA A 452 -4.05 -1.03 21.00
C ALA A 452 -4.81 -1.21 22.31
N HIS A 453 -5.24 -2.44 22.59
CA HIS A 453 -6.14 -2.80 23.68
C HIS A 453 -5.63 -4.04 24.44
N ARG A 454 -6.13 -4.28 25.66
CA ARG A 454 -5.80 -5.49 26.43
C ARG A 454 -6.67 -6.65 25.99
N VAL A 455 -6.05 -7.79 25.73
CA VAL A 455 -6.72 -9.05 25.44
C VAL A 455 -6.18 -10.11 26.39
N TYR A 456 -7.08 -10.76 27.12
CA TYR A 456 -6.79 -12.01 27.81
C TYR A 456 -6.97 -13.18 26.84
N LEU A 457 -6.06 -14.14 26.90
CA LEU A 457 -6.25 -15.47 26.32
C LEU A 457 -5.95 -16.52 27.39
N GLU A 458 -6.69 -17.62 27.34
CA GLU A 458 -6.32 -18.87 28.04
C GLU A 458 -4.96 -19.39 27.54
N ASP A 459 -4.50 -20.52 28.07
CA ASP A 459 -3.39 -21.26 27.51
C ASP A 459 -3.81 -22.03 26.25
N PHE A 460 -2.88 -22.14 25.31
CA PHE A 460 -3.07 -22.87 24.06
C PHE A 460 -1.73 -23.30 23.49
N TRP A 461 -1.76 -24.32 22.65
CA TRP A 461 -0.60 -24.79 21.92
C TRP A 461 -0.63 -24.25 20.50
N ILE A 462 0.51 -23.78 20.00
CA ILE A 462 0.68 -23.36 18.61
C ILE A 462 1.87 -24.10 18.00
N ASP A 463 1.78 -24.47 16.73
CA ASP A 463 2.89 -25.10 16.02
C ASP A 463 4.13 -24.18 16.10
N ARG A 464 5.27 -24.74 16.49
CA ARG A 464 6.52 -23.98 16.66
C ARG A 464 7.01 -23.37 15.34
N TYR A 465 6.63 -24.00 14.23
CA TYR A 465 7.01 -23.71 12.86
C TYR A 465 5.77 -23.75 11.97
N GLU A 466 5.84 -23.17 10.78
CA GLU A 466 4.80 -23.30 9.76
C GLU A 466 4.61 -24.77 9.32
N VAL A 467 3.48 -25.07 8.69
CA VAL A 467 3.24 -26.38 8.10
C VAL A 467 4.15 -26.56 6.88
N THR A 468 5.05 -27.55 6.95
CA THR A 468 6.01 -27.81 5.87
C THR A 468 5.40 -28.56 4.70
N ASN A 469 6.06 -28.48 3.53
CA ASN A 469 5.67 -29.25 2.34
C ASN A 469 5.59 -30.77 2.61
N GLU A 470 6.46 -31.33 3.46
CA GLU A 470 6.36 -32.74 3.86
C GLU A 470 5.07 -33.04 4.62
N ARG A 471 4.73 -32.22 5.62
CA ARG A 471 3.52 -32.40 6.43
C ARG A 471 2.26 -32.27 5.57
N PHE A 472 2.22 -31.26 4.70
CA PHE A 472 1.09 -31.05 3.78
C PHE A 472 0.97 -32.19 2.75
N ALA A 473 2.10 -32.74 2.28
CA ALA A 473 2.09 -33.92 1.42
C ALA A 473 1.53 -35.17 2.12
N ARG A 474 1.80 -35.36 3.42
CA ARG A 474 1.18 -36.44 4.23
C ARG A 474 -0.34 -36.26 4.32
N PHE A 475 -0.83 -35.05 4.58
CA PHE A 475 -2.28 -34.73 4.57
C PHE A 475 -2.93 -35.09 3.23
N VAL A 476 -2.39 -34.61 2.12
CA VAL A 476 -2.93 -34.89 0.78
C VAL A 476 -2.86 -36.38 0.43
N ALA A 477 -1.79 -37.08 0.78
CA ALA A 477 -1.65 -38.51 0.56
C ALA A 477 -2.63 -39.35 1.41
N ALA A 478 -2.92 -38.92 2.65
CA ALA A 478 -3.84 -39.62 3.55
C ALA A 478 -5.33 -39.41 3.20
N THR A 479 -5.67 -38.30 2.56
CA THR A 479 -7.07 -37.87 2.32
C THR A 479 -7.51 -37.88 0.86
N GLY A 480 -6.56 -37.80 -0.09
CA GLY A 480 -6.85 -37.53 -1.50
C GLY A 480 -7.29 -36.09 -1.77
N TYR A 481 -7.07 -35.16 -0.83
CA TYR A 481 -7.44 -33.76 -0.97
C TYR A 481 -6.73 -33.08 -2.16
N GLN A 482 -7.43 -32.21 -2.87
CA GLN A 482 -6.89 -31.37 -3.94
C GLN A 482 -7.05 -29.92 -3.53
N THR A 483 -5.99 -29.10 -3.54
CA THR A 483 -6.10 -27.68 -3.12
C THR A 483 -6.89 -26.81 -4.08
N GLU A 484 -7.24 -25.58 -3.69
CA GLU A 484 -7.94 -24.66 -4.59
C GLU A 484 -7.12 -24.28 -5.81
N ALA A 485 -5.79 -24.15 -5.67
CA ALA A 485 -4.89 -24.01 -6.81
C ALA A 485 -4.92 -25.25 -7.74
N GLU A 486 -4.97 -26.47 -7.19
CA GLU A 486 -5.12 -27.70 -7.99
C GLU A 486 -6.48 -27.79 -8.70
N ARG A 487 -7.57 -27.45 -8.01
CA ARG A 487 -8.95 -27.44 -8.54
C ARG A 487 -9.16 -26.38 -9.63
N ARG A 488 -8.56 -25.20 -9.45
CA ARG A 488 -8.65 -24.05 -10.37
C ARG A 488 -7.65 -24.14 -11.53
N GLY A 489 -6.56 -24.88 -11.35
CA GLY A 489 -5.51 -25.09 -12.35
C GLY A 489 -4.46 -23.98 -12.42
N TRP A 490 -4.48 -23.01 -11.51
CA TRP A 490 -3.50 -21.91 -11.44
C TRP A 490 -3.44 -21.27 -10.04
N GLY A 491 -2.33 -20.59 -9.74
CA GLY A 491 -2.09 -19.83 -8.51
C GLY A 491 -1.42 -18.48 -8.79
N TRP A 492 -1.46 -17.56 -7.82
CA TRP A 492 -0.79 -16.26 -7.92
C TRP A 492 0.67 -16.38 -7.50
N VAL A 493 1.58 -15.95 -8.37
CA VAL A 493 3.04 -16.08 -8.17
C VAL A 493 3.70 -14.72 -8.27
N TRP A 494 4.69 -14.44 -7.41
CA TRP A 494 5.48 -13.22 -7.50
C TRP A 494 6.52 -13.33 -8.60
N LYS A 495 6.51 -12.39 -9.54
CA LYS A 495 7.71 -12.05 -10.30
C LYS A 495 8.35 -10.83 -9.65
N GLY A 496 9.38 -11.08 -8.86
CA GLY A 496 10.37 -10.07 -8.52
C GLY A 496 11.16 -9.66 -9.77
N SER A 497 11.87 -8.52 -9.70
CA SER A 497 12.72 -8.07 -10.80
C SER A 497 13.89 -9.05 -10.99
N ASP A 498 13.98 -9.66 -12.16
CA ASP A 498 14.99 -10.67 -12.54
C ASP A 498 16.40 -10.10 -12.79
N GLY A 499 16.67 -8.90 -12.27
CA GLY A 499 17.87 -8.11 -12.55
C GLY A 499 17.90 -7.49 -13.96
N SER A 500 16.92 -7.75 -14.82
CA SER A 500 16.83 -7.09 -16.12
C SER A 500 16.27 -5.66 -16.00
N THR A 501 16.44 -4.89 -17.06
CA THR A 501 15.87 -3.54 -17.18
C THR A 501 14.44 -3.54 -17.77
N GLU A 502 13.76 -4.69 -17.81
CA GLU A 502 12.40 -4.82 -18.35
C GLU A 502 11.35 -4.85 -17.21
N LEU A 503 10.15 -4.32 -17.49
CA LEU A 503 9.17 -3.90 -16.47
C LEU A 503 8.22 -5.04 -16.01
N THR A 504 8.78 -6.20 -15.68
CA THR A 504 8.03 -7.44 -15.34
C THR A 504 7.97 -7.75 -13.84
N THR A 505 7.91 -6.73 -12.98
CA THR A 505 7.55 -6.91 -11.56
C THR A 505 6.04 -7.05 -11.38
N GLY A 506 5.57 -7.98 -10.55
CA GLY A 506 4.16 -8.09 -10.17
C GLY A 506 3.64 -9.50 -9.88
N TRP A 507 2.35 -9.59 -9.51
CA TRP A 507 1.60 -10.84 -9.41
C TRP A 507 1.18 -11.34 -10.79
N GLU A 508 1.39 -12.62 -11.07
CA GLU A 508 0.94 -13.30 -12.29
C GLU A 508 0.08 -14.51 -11.95
N GLU A 509 -1.02 -14.73 -12.67
CA GLU A 509 -1.75 -16.00 -12.66
C GLU A 509 -0.93 -17.03 -13.46
N VAL A 510 -0.27 -17.96 -12.77
CA VAL A 510 0.61 -18.94 -13.43
C VAL A 510 -0.11 -20.27 -13.61
N GLU A 511 -0.26 -20.70 -14.86
CA GLU A 511 -0.90 -21.96 -15.23
C GLU A 511 -0.16 -23.17 -14.61
N GLY A 512 -0.94 -24.07 -14.01
CA GLY A 512 -0.44 -25.24 -13.30
C GLY A 512 0.34 -24.90 -12.02
N ALA A 513 0.36 -23.65 -11.55
CA ALA A 513 0.95 -23.32 -10.26
C ALA A 513 0.06 -23.87 -9.14
N ASP A 514 0.67 -24.70 -8.29
CA ASP A 514 0.04 -25.39 -7.16
C ASP A 514 1.09 -25.63 -6.07
N TRP A 515 0.68 -26.12 -4.90
CA TRP A 515 1.59 -26.32 -3.76
C TRP A 515 2.77 -27.26 -4.03
N ARG A 516 2.73 -28.12 -5.07
CA ARG A 516 3.89 -28.93 -5.51
C ARG A 516 4.74 -28.23 -6.58
N HIS A 517 4.18 -27.24 -7.27
CA HIS A 517 4.81 -26.47 -8.34
C HIS A 517 4.61 -24.95 -8.13
N PRO A 518 5.24 -24.31 -7.12
CA PRO A 518 4.91 -22.93 -6.73
C PRO A 518 5.13 -21.83 -7.78
N ARG A 519 5.89 -22.09 -8.85
CA ARG A 519 6.09 -21.19 -10.01
C ARG A 519 5.65 -21.87 -11.33
N GLY A 520 4.64 -22.73 -11.27
CA GLY A 520 4.00 -23.36 -12.42
C GLY A 520 4.60 -24.68 -12.88
N ARG A 521 3.76 -25.46 -13.59
CA ARG A 521 4.17 -26.66 -14.35
C ARG A 521 4.76 -26.24 -15.70
N SER A 522 5.63 -27.07 -16.26
CA SER A 522 6.42 -26.66 -17.45
C SER A 522 5.66 -26.91 -18.77
N ALA A 523 5.50 -25.86 -19.57
CA ALA A 523 4.95 -25.92 -20.92
C ALA A 523 5.92 -26.61 -21.91
N GLU A 524 5.85 -27.93 -21.96
CA GLU A 524 6.37 -28.94 -22.92
C GLU A 524 7.82 -28.85 -23.49
N LEU A 525 8.39 -27.69 -23.80
CA LEU A 525 9.60 -27.57 -24.61
C LEU A 525 10.92 -27.96 -23.90
N THR A 526 10.99 -27.93 -22.57
CA THR A 526 12.27 -27.96 -21.83
C THR A 526 12.59 -29.25 -21.08
N LYS A 527 11.64 -30.19 -20.97
CA LYS A 527 11.78 -31.47 -20.24
C LYS A 527 12.32 -31.38 -18.80
N LYS A 528 12.13 -30.23 -18.14
CA LYS A 528 12.27 -30.04 -16.68
C LYS A 528 11.06 -29.29 -16.15
N PRO A 529 10.59 -29.57 -14.91
CA PRO A 529 9.61 -28.71 -14.25
C PRO A 529 10.20 -27.31 -14.06
N ARG A 530 9.36 -26.26 -14.16
CA ARG A 530 9.80 -24.87 -13.94
C ARG A 530 9.87 -24.51 -12.45
N SER A 531 9.17 -25.27 -11.62
CA SER A 531 9.29 -25.30 -10.16
C SER A 531 8.92 -26.68 -9.63
N SER A 532 9.42 -27.02 -8.45
CA SER A 532 9.12 -28.26 -7.73
C SER A 532 9.39 -28.03 -6.24
N ILE A 533 8.67 -28.73 -5.36
CA ILE A 533 9.02 -28.88 -3.93
C ILE A 533 10.10 -29.94 -3.67
N GLU A 534 10.64 -30.56 -4.73
CA GLU A 534 11.81 -31.44 -4.66
C GLU A 534 13.01 -30.67 -4.09
N GLY A 535 13.53 -31.12 -2.94
CA GLY A 535 14.57 -30.41 -2.18
C GLY A 535 14.07 -29.31 -1.24
N LYS A 536 12.75 -29.16 -1.05
CA LYS A 536 12.10 -28.16 -0.17
C LYS A 536 11.06 -28.77 0.79
N MET A 537 11.22 -30.02 1.20
CA MET A 537 10.24 -30.73 2.04
C MET A 537 10.12 -30.14 3.47
N ASP A 538 11.18 -29.48 3.92
CA ASP A 538 11.38 -28.75 5.17
C ASP A 538 11.06 -27.24 5.08
N HIS A 539 10.81 -26.71 3.88
CA HIS A 539 10.25 -25.36 3.69
C HIS A 539 8.75 -25.33 4.02
N PRO A 540 8.18 -24.15 4.37
CA PRO A 540 6.74 -23.98 4.49
C PRO A 540 6.00 -24.32 3.19
N VAL A 541 4.74 -24.78 3.32
CA VAL A 541 3.84 -24.95 2.18
C VAL A 541 3.27 -23.60 1.74
N VAL A 542 3.18 -23.40 0.43
CA VAL A 542 2.64 -22.18 -0.21
C VAL A 542 1.69 -22.54 -1.36
N LEU A 543 1.02 -21.55 -1.96
CA LEU A 543 -0.13 -21.76 -2.87
C LEU A 543 -1.27 -22.58 -2.23
N VAL A 544 -1.50 -22.34 -0.95
CA VAL A 544 -2.62 -22.87 -0.17
C VAL A 544 -3.57 -21.72 0.21
N SER A 545 -4.87 -21.94 0.04
CA SER A 545 -5.89 -20.96 0.43
C SER A 545 -6.22 -21.08 1.92
N TRP A 546 -7.04 -20.17 2.43
CA TRP A 546 -7.55 -20.28 3.80
C TRP A 546 -8.34 -21.58 3.99
N ASN A 547 -9.11 -21.99 2.97
CA ASN A 547 -9.89 -23.23 2.99
C ASN A 547 -8.99 -24.49 2.97
N ASP A 548 -7.87 -24.43 2.24
CA ASP A 548 -6.89 -25.53 2.20
C ASP A 548 -6.15 -25.68 3.55
N ALA A 549 -5.81 -24.55 4.18
CA ALA A 549 -5.15 -24.47 5.48
C ALA A 549 -6.06 -24.94 6.63
N ASP A 550 -7.31 -24.48 6.66
CA ASP A 550 -8.37 -24.92 7.59
C ASP A 550 -8.67 -26.42 7.43
N ALA A 551 -8.68 -26.95 6.20
CA ALA A 551 -8.84 -28.37 5.94
C ALA A 551 -7.67 -29.21 6.48
N TYR A 552 -6.41 -28.75 6.31
CA TYR A 552 -5.25 -29.40 6.92
C TYR A 552 -5.35 -29.40 8.45
N CYS A 553 -5.58 -28.25 9.08
CA CYS A 553 -5.58 -28.18 10.54
C CYS A 553 -6.66 -29.10 11.14
N ARG A 554 -7.87 -29.13 10.56
CA ARG A 554 -8.93 -30.07 10.99
C ARG A 554 -8.52 -31.54 10.83
N TRP A 555 -7.85 -31.91 9.74
CA TRP A 555 -7.32 -33.27 9.56
C TRP A 555 -6.28 -33.62 10.63
N ALA A 556 -5.42 -32.66 10.99
CA ALA A 556 -4.44 -32.81 12.07
C ALA A 556 -5.06 -32.78 13.49
N GLY A 557 -6.39 -32.65 13.64
CA GLY A 557 -7.04 -32.51 14.96
C GLY A 557 -6.81 -31.16 15.64
N LYS A 558 -6.48 -30.13 14.84
CA LYS A 558 -6.16 -28.75 15.22
C LYS A 558 -7.16 -27.77 14.60
N HIS A 559 -6.94 -26.48 14.81
CA HIS A 559 -7.57 -25.37 14.08
C HIS A 559 -6.48 -24.40 13.60
N LEU A 560 -6.82 -23.42 12.75
CA LEU A 560 -5.94 -22.26 12.55
C LEU A 560 -5.91 -21.44 13.87
N PRO A 561 -4.77 -20.86 14.29
CA PRO A 561 -4.74 -19.94 15.42
C PRO A 561 -5.72 -18.78 15.18
N SER A 562 -6.38 -18.27 16.21
CA SER A 562 -7.03 -16.96 16.09
C SER A 562 -5.97 -15.86 15.93
N GLU A 563 -6.38 -14.71 15.42
CA GLU A 563 -5.51 -13.55 15.24
C GLU A 563 -4.84 -13.13 16.56
N ALA A 564 -5.59 -13.16 17.66
CA ALA A 564 -5.06 -12.89 18.99
C ALA A 564 -4.11 -13.98 19.49
N GLN A 565 -4.37 -15.26 19.20
CA GLN A 565 -3.46 -16.35 19.53
C GLN A 565 -2.13 -16.20 18.79
N TRP A 566 -2.19 -15.90 17.49
CA TRP A 566 -1.01 -15.66 16.66
C TRP A 566 -0.19 -14.46 17.17
N GLU A 567 -0.85 -13.32 17.43
CA GLU A 567 -0.15 -12.12 17.90
C GLU A 567 0.46 -12.33 19.30
N LYS A 568 -0.27 -12.96 20.24
CA LYS A 568 0.28 -13.29 21.56
C LYS A 568 1.49 -14.21 21.45
N ALA A 569 1.41 -15.24 20.59
CA ALA A 569 2.51 -16.17 20.34
C ALA A 569 3.76 -15.44 19.85
N ALA A 570 3.64 -14.60 18.82
CA ALA A 570 4.76 -13.84 18.25
C ALA A 570 5.35 -12.82 19.24
N ARG A 571 4.48 -12.04 19.88
CA ARG A 571 4.83 -10.81 20.61
C ARG A 571 5.28 -11.06 22.05
N GLY A 572 4.85 -12.17 22.63
CA GLY A 572 5.05 -12.50 24.05
C GLY A 572 4.26 -11.60 25.01
N PRO A 573 4.55 -11.69 26.32
CA PRO A 573 3.89 -10.84 27.31
C PRO A 573 4.30 -9.37 27.14
N SER A 574 3.39 -8.45 27.46
CA SER A 574 3.66 -7.00 27.39
C SER A 574 4.60 -6.57 28.53
N ILE A 575 5.81 -6.15 28.18
CA ILE A 575 6.85 -5.75 29.14
C ILE A 575 6.81 -4.23 29.35
N GLY A 576 6.82 -3.80 30.62
CA GLY A 576 7.06 -2.41 31.00
C GLY A 576 5.99 -1.42 30.53
N SER A 577 6.26 -0.70 29.44
CA SER A 577 5.51 0.48 28.98
C SER A 577 4.11 0.20 28.42
N GLY A 578 3.71 -1.07 28.32
CA GLY A 578 2.48 -1.49 27.64
C GLY A 578 2.58 -1.50 26.11
N ARG A 579 3.78 -1.31 25.57
CA ARG A 579 4.11 -1.57 24.16
C ARG A 579 4.47 -3.05 24.03
N GLY A 580 3.75 -3.80 23.19
CA GLY A 580 4.19 -5.13 22.77
C GLY A 580 5.37 -5.02 21.80
N ARG A 581 6.16 -6.10 21.65
CA ARG A 581 7.28 -6.15 20.71
C ARG A 581 6.87 -5.75 19.29
N ARG A 582 7.81 -5.22 18.51
CA ARG A 582 7.62 -4.98 17.07
C ARG A 582 7.82 -6.25 16.22
N TYR A 583 8.86 -7.04 16.49
CA TYR A 583 9.18 -8.33 15.85
C TYR A 583 9.21 -9.44 16.91
N ALA A 584 9.27 -10.72 16.51
CA ALA A 584 9.23 -11.84 17.46
C ALA A 584 10.27 -11.74 18.59
N TRP A 585 11.51 -11.40 18.25
CA TRP A 585 12.62 -11.25 19.20
C TRP A 585 12.61 -9.93 20.00
N GLY A 586 12.09 -8.82 19.45
CA GLY A 586 12.25 -7.49 20.06
C GLY A 586 11.73 -6.31 19.22
N ASP A 587 12.20 -5.09 19.53
CA ASP A 587 11.71 -3.86 18.90
C ASP A 587 12.52 -3.39 17.68
N GLU A 588 13.78 -3.80 17.56
CA GLU A 588 14.67 -3.45 16.45
C GLU A 588 14.71 -4.58 15.41
N PHE A 589 14.71 -4.22 14.12
CA PHE A 589 14.75 -5.19 13.03
C PHE A 589 16.16 -5.75 12.82
N ASP A 590 16.25 -6.99 12.34
CA ASP A 590 17.50 -7.69 12.06
C ASP A 590 17.26 -8.76 10.98
N SER A 591 17.76 -8.53 9.77
CA SER A 591 17.60 -9.47 8.64
C SER A 591 18.40 -10.77 8.77
N THR A 592 19.18 -10.93 9.86
CA THR A 592 19.79 -12.22 10.22
C THR A 592 18.87 -13.11 11.06
N LYS A 593 17.68 -12.60 11.48
CA LYS A 593 16.70 -13.31 12.32
C LYS A 593 15.37 -13.66 11.61
N ALA A 594 15.22 -13.27 10.35
CA ALA A 594 14.00 -13.46 9.57
C ALA A 594 14.30 -13.61 8.08
N ASN A 595 13.39 -14.25 7.35
CA ASN A 595 13.39 -14.25 5.88
C ASN A 595 12.42 -13.18 5.37
N THR A 596 12.89 -11.95 5.22
CA THR A 596 12.19 -10.85 4.55
C THR A 596 12.99 -10.39 3.33
N LYS A 597 12.48 -9.41 2.59
CA LYS A 597 13.12 -8.83 1.40
C LYS A 597 14.52 -8.24 1.69
N GLU A 598 14.73 -7.65 2.88
CA GLU A 598 16.02 -7.15 3.37
C GLU A 598 17.04 -8.26 3.67
N SER A 599 16.60 -9.52 3.62
CA SER A 599 17.45 -10.68 3.85
C SER A 599 18.08 -11.23 2.54
N GLU A 600 17.82 -10.56 1.41
CA GLU A 600 18.36 -10.83 0.07
C GLU A 600 18.09 -12.26 -0.47
N ARG A 601 16.98 -12.87 -0.04
CA ARG A 601 16.51 -14.19 -0.50
C ARG A 601 15.32 -14.03 -1.47
N ASP A 602 15.31 -14.82 -2.54
CA ASP A 602 14.28 -14.81 -3.58
C ASP A 602 13.20 -15.88 -3.37
N ASP A 603 13.15 -16.53 -2.20
CA ASP A 603 12.29 -17.68 -1.92
C ASP A 603 12.11 -17.91 -0.40
N THR A 604 11.21 -18.83 -0.07
CA THR A 604 11.07 -19.44 1.26
C THR A 604 12.37 -20.08 1.76
N THR A 605 12.49 -20.23 3.08
CA THR A 605 13.60 -20.95 3.75
C THR A 605 13.09 -22.21 4.47
N PRO A 606 13.95 -23.20 4.78
CA PRO A 606 13.59 -24.26 5.71
C PRO A 606 13.12 -23.68 7.05
N VAL A 607 12.05 -24.21 7.62
CA VAL A 607 11.52 -23.71 8.89
C VAL A 607 12.54 -23.89 10.02
N GLY A 608 12.61 -22.94 10.94
CA GLY A 608 13.60 -22.88 12.00
C GLY A 608 15.00 -22.44 11.57
N SER A 609 15.21 -21.97 10.33
CA SER A 609 16.50 -21.44 9.86
C SER A 609 17.06 -20.30 10.72
N PHE A 610 16.20 -19.61 11.48
CA PHE A 610 16.56 -18.48 12.34
C PHE A 610 16.48 -18.82 13.84
N SER A 611 16.13 -20.06 14.21
CA SER A 611 16.02 -20.50 15.61
C SER A 611 17.41 -20.71 16.23
N PRO A 612 17.67 -20.27 17.48
CA PRO A 612 16.73 -19.62 18.41
C PRO A 612 16.77 -18.08 18.37
N GLN A 613 17.57 -17.44 17.50
CA GLN A 613 17.76 -15.98 17.53
C GLN A 613 16.53 -15.20 17.08
N GLY A 614 15.74 -15.75 16.16
CA GLY A 614 14.45 -15.21 15.70
C GLY A 614 13.23 -15.71 16.49
N ASP A 615 13.41 -16.61 17.47
CA ASP A 615 12.30 -17.17 18.24
C ASP A 615 11.56 -16.09 19.05
N SER A 616 10.23 -16.23 19.10
CA SER A 616 9.39 -15.50 20.03
C SER A 616 9.70 -15.86 21.50
N PRO A 617 9.23 -15.08 22.48
CA PRO A 617 9.47 -15.36 23.91
C PRO A 617 8.86 -16.67 24.43
N TYR A 618 7.92 -17.25 23.67
CA TYR A 618 7.31 -18.55 23.94
C TYR A 618 7.93 -19.69 23.11
N GLY A 619 8.98 -19.42 22.31
CA GLY A 619 9.70 -20.42 21.54
C GLY A 619 9.14 -20.74 20.14
N ALA A 620 7.98 -20.17 19.76
CA ALA A 620 7.50 -20.23 18.38
C ALA A 620 8.46 -19.46 17.48
N SER A 621 8.99 -20.12 16.44
CA SER A 621 9.94 -19.57 15.48
C SER A 621 9.25 -19.10 14.20
N ASP A 622 9.99 -18.39 13.37
CA ASP A 622 9.55 -17.88 12.06
C ASP A 622 8.29 -16.98 12.09
N MET A 623 7.88 -16.50 13.28
CA MET A 623 6.75 -15.57 13.51
C MET A 623 6.98 -14.15 12.94
N THR A 624 7.92 -13.99 12.00
CA THR A 624 8.38 -12.73 11.39
C THR A 624 9.12 -13.09 10.10
N GLY A 625 8.52 -12.81 8.95
CA GLY A 625 9.02 -13.22 7.63
C GLY A 625 8.69 -14.67 7.27
N ASN A 626 9.51 -15.23 6.37
CA ASN A 626 9.33 -16.52 5.69
C ASN A 626 8.05 -16.57 4.85
N VAL A 627 6.88 -16.85 5.43
CA VAL A 627 5.57 -16.84 4.74
C VAL A 627 4.52 -16.09 5.55
N TRP A 628 3.60 -15.42 4.85
CA TRP A 628 2.41 -14.86 5.47
C TRP A 628 1.51 -16.00 5.93
N GLU A 629 0.99 -15.93 7.14
CA GLU A 629 0.25 -17.02 7.76
C GLU A 629 -1.24 -16.75 7.87
N TRP A 630 -2.06 -17.69 7.41
CA TRP A 630 -3.51 -17.69 7.64
C TRP A 630 -3.86 -17.87 9.12
N VAL A 631 -4.73 -17.01 9.64
CA VAL A 631 -5.37 -17.16 10.97
C VAL A 631 -6.89 -17.39 10.82
N ALA A 632 -7.56 -17.86 11.87
CA ALA A 632 -8.95 -18.31 11.82
C ALA A 632 -10.00 -17.21 11.57
N ASP A 633 -9.64 -15.95 11.84
CA ASP A 633 -10.53 -14.80 11.92
C ASP A 633 -10.97 -14.28 10.54
N TRP A 634 -12.15 -13.65 10.47
CA TRP A 634 -12.46 -12.75 9.36
C TRP A 634 -11.75 -11.41 9.58
N TYR A 635 -11.45 -10.70 8.50
CA TYR A 635 -10.93 -9.35 8.58
C TYR A 635 -12.06 -8.33 8.76
N GLY A 636 -11.83 -7.37 9.65
CA GLY A 636 -12.60 -6.14 9.78
C GLY A 636 -11.66 -5.04 10.26
N SER A 637 -11.66 -3.90 9.56
CA SER A 637 -10.78 -2.76 9.82
C SER A 637 -11.06 -2.11 11.18
N ASP A 638 -12.32 -1.96 11.54
CA ASP A 638 -12.76 -1.38 12.82
C ASP A 638 -12.81 -2.38 13.98
N TYR A 639 -12.55 -3.68 13.75
CA TYR A 639 -12.87 -4.75 14.70
C TYR A 639 -12.22 -4.57 16.08
N TYR A 640 -10.99 -4.04 16.16
CA TYR A 640 -10.29 -3.79 17.43
C TYR A 640 -10.98 -2.73 18.32
N SER A 641 -11.88 -1.92 17.77
CA SER A 641 -12.70 -0.97 18.56
C SER A 641 -13.87 -1.66 19.28
N GLN A 642 -14.20 -2.89 18.89
CA GLN A 642 -15.37 -3.67 19.30
C GLN A 642 -15.00 -5.08 19.81
N SER A 643 -13.71 -5.45 19.80
CA SER A 643 -13.20 -6.75 20.22
C SER A 643 -13.46 -6.99 21.72
N PRO A 644 -13.92 -8.20 22.11
CA PRO A 644 -14.05 -8.55 23.52
C PRO A 644 -12.66 -8.73 24.14
N SER A 645 -12.49 -8.30 25.40
CA SER A 645 -11.20 -8.33 26.11
C SER A 645 -10.75 -9.73 26.55
N SER A 646 -11.44 -10.79 26.15
CA SER A 646 -11.07 -12.18 26.40
C SER A 646 -11.45 -13.04 25.20
N ASN A 647 -10.50 -13.84 24.70
CA ASN A 647 -10.66 -14.77 23.56
C ASN A 647 -11.42 -14.18 22.34
N PRO A 648 -11.01 -13.02 21.79
CA PRO A 648 -11.65 -12.41 20.62
C PRO A 648 -11.58 -13.33 19.38
N PRO A 649 -12.72 -13.63 18.71
CA PRO A 649 -12.80 -14.61 17.62
C PRO A 649 -12.92 -13.97 16.21
N GLY A 650 -12.52 -12.71 16.07
CA GLY A 650 -12.80 -11.90 14.87
C GLY A 650 -14.28 -11.50 14.72
N PRO A 651 -14.62 -10.76 13.64
CA PRO A 651 -15.99 -10.65 13.16
C PRO A 651 -16.55 -12.03 12.79
N ALA A 652 -17.85 -12.26 13.00
CA ALA A 652 -18.48 -13.56 12.71
C ALA A 652 -18.53 -13.91 11.21
N THR A 653 -18.47 -12.91 10.33
CA THR A 653 -18.54 -13.02 8.87
C THR A 653 -17.74 -11.89 8.22
N GLY A 654 -17.17 -12.12 7.05
CA GLY A 654 -16.52 -11.08 6.24
C GLY A 654 -16.22 -11.54 4.81
N THR A 655 -15.63 -10.66 4.01
CA THR A 655 -15.20 -10.95 2.63
C THR A 655 -13.74 -11.40 2.55
N TYR A 656 -12.92 -10.97 3.51
CA TYR A 656 -11.48 -11.22 3.56
C TYR A 656 -11.10 -11.93 4.85
N ARG A 657 -10.08 -12.78 4.79
CA ARG A 657 -9.43 -13.44 5.93
C ARG A 657 -8.14 -12.69 6.28
N VAL A 658 -7.70 -12.84 7.53
CA VAL A 658 -6.48 -12.20 8.02
C VAL A 658 -5.26 -13.08 7.68
N LEU A 659 -4.20 -12.41 7.22
CA LEU A 659 -2.82 -12.91 7.17
C LEU A 659 -1.95 -12.14 8.18
N ARG A 660 -0.99 -12.83 8.80
CA ARG A 660 -0.01 -12.25 9.74
C ARG A 660 1.44 -12.65 9.38
N GLY A 661 2.43 -11.93 9.92
CA GLY A 661 3.84 -12.34 9.91
C GLY A 661 4.76 -11.71 8.87
N GLY A 662 4.26 -11.19 7.75
CA GLY A 662 5.12 -10.82 6.61
C GLY A 662 5.63 -12.03 5.83
N SER A 663 6.56 -11.86 4.89
CA SER A 663 7.16 -12.99 4.13
C SER A 663 8.44 -12.59 3.40
N TRP A 664 9.11 -13.56 2.78
CA TRP A 664 10.35 -13.39 2.00
C TRP A 664 10.28 -12.29 0.91
N SER A 665 9.09 -12.03 0.34
CA SER A 665 8.91 -11.08 -0.77
C SER A 665 8.54 -9.65 -0.35
N PHE A 666 8.33 -9.40 0.95
CA PHE A 666 7.87 -8.10 1.48
C PHE A 666 8.92 -7.44 2.40
N ASP A 667 8.85 -6.11 2.48
CA ASP A 667 9.69 -5.28 3.35
C ASP A 667 9.39 -5.50 4.86
N GLU A 668 10.35 -5.17 5.72
CA GLU A 668 10.32 -5.45 7.16
C GLU A 668 9.11 -4.85 7.90
N VAL A 669 8.64 -3.68 7.46
CA VAL A 669 7.44 -3.00 7.98
C VAL A 669 6.18 -3.87 7.91
N TYR A 670 6.10 -4.83 6.99
CA TYR A 670 4.98 -5.76 6.88
C TYR A 670 5.10 -6.98 7.80
N ALA A 671 6.30 -7.25 8.31
CA ALA A 671 6.59 -8.37 9.23
C ALA A 671 6.44 -7.99 10.72
N LEU A 672 5.87 -6.82 11.01
CA LEU A 672 5.59 -6.37 12.38
C LEU A 672 4.50 -7.24 13.03
N THR A 673 4.75 -7.73 14.25
CA THR A 673 3.82 -8.64 14.97
C THR A 673 2.38 -8.14 15.10
N PRO A 674 2.04 -6.83 15.26
CA PRO A 674 0.64 -6.37 15.24
C PRO A 674 0.04 -6.16 13.84
N PHE A 675 0.86 -6.12 12.78
CA PHE A 675 0.41 -5.73 11.44
C PHE A 675 -0.55 -6.76 10.87
N ARG A 676 -1.65 -6.28 10.26
CA ARG A 676 -2.73 -7.10 9.74
C ARG A 676 -2.78 -6.98 8.23
N TYR A 677 -2.77 -8.10 7.52
CA TYR A 677 -3.03 -8.11 6.08
C TYR A 677 -4.33 -8.85 5.76
N ASN A 678 -5.00 -8.47 4.68
CA ASN A 678 -6.31 -9.01 4.32
C ASN A 678 -6.32 -9.55 2.89
N VAL A 679 -6.79 -10.79 2.74
CA VAL A 679 -6.83 -11.53 1.46
C VAL A 679 -8.09 -12.39 1.43
N LYS A 680 -8.71 -12.57 0.26
CA LYS A 680 -9.92 -13.42 0.15
C LYS A 680 -9.60 -14.89 0.48
N PRO A 681 -10.52 -15.63 1.13
CA PRO A 681 -10.27 -16.99 1.59
C PRO A 681 -9.90 -17.99 0.48
N ASP A 682 -10.28 -17.73 -0.76
CA ASP A 682 -10.08 -18.60 -1.94
C ASP A 682 -8.82 -18.28 -2.77
N TYR A 683 -8.06 -17.26 -2.37
CA TYR A 683 -6.84 -16.85 -3.08
C TYR A 683 -5.63 -17.64 -2.56
N THR A 684 -4.73 -18.00 -3.47
CA THR A 684 -3.55 -18.83 -3.19
C THR A 684 -2.31 -18.10 -3.70
N TYR A 685 -1.35 -17.82 -2.81
CA TYR A 685 -0.12 -17.09 -3.14
C TYR A 685 1.15 -17.89 -2.81
N ASP A 686 2.21 -17.70 -3.59
CA ASP A 686 3.54 -18.33 -3.39
C ASP A 686 4.32 -17.79 -2.17
N PHE A 687 3.76 -16.78 -1.49
CA PHE A 687 4.23 -16.26 -0.20
C PHE A 687 3.34 -16.65 0.99
N ALA A 688 2.16 -17.27 0.75
CA ALA A 688 1.15 -17.49 1.78
C ALA A 688 1.11 -18.96 2.21
N GLY A 689 1.40 -19.19 3.48
CA GLY A 689 1.32 -20.46 4.18
C GLY A 689 0.47 -20.34 5.45
N PHE A 690 0.76 -21.18 6.45
CA PHE A 690 0.04 -21.18 7.73
C PHE A 690 0.76 -22.05 8.77
N ARG A 691 0.39 -21.87 10.04
CA ARG A 691 0.65 -22.80 11.14
C ARG A 691 -0.67 -23.11 11.86
N CYS A 692 -0.78 -24.23 12.57
CA CYS A 692 -1.99 -24.57 13.31
C CYS A 692 -1.85 -24.31 14.82
N SER A 693 -2.99 -24.33 15.51
CA SER A 693 -3.15 -24.18 16.96
C SER A 693 -4.09 -25.26 17.50
N GLY A 694 -3.98 -25.58 18.78
CA GLY A 694 -4.82 -26.55 19.47
C GLY A 694 -4.83 -26.35 20.98
N GLN A 695 -5.70 -27.10 21.65
CA GLN A 695 -5.78 -27.18 23.10
C GLN A 695 -4.89 -28.34 23.62
#